data_AF-A0A0K3BJA9-F1
#
_entry.id   AF-A0A0K3BJA9-F1
#
_cell.length_a   1.000
_cell.length_b   1.000
_cell.length_c   1.000
_cell.angle_alpha   90.00
_cell.angle_beta   90.00
_cell.angle_gamma   90.00
#
_symmetry.space_group_name_H-M   'P 1'
#
loop_
_entity.id
_entity.type
_entity.pdbx_description
1 polymer ?
#
loop_
_entity_poly.entity_id
_entity_poly.type
_entity_poly.pdbx_seq_one_letter_code
_entity_poly.pdbx_strand_id
1 'polypeptide(L)'
;MATLACAALGIVVISPSASAAPRQPAPQVRLMAPPPAAPRVASGETPPFAAETEKVKAAFVLSLTPTDEQLRLNDKDFVILLWRRATERPEVRASAELAFASSDAACTEWIRTGIHQANTRDQANQMRDAEAAKVARELKEQALAVLGIVPEEELVIKGNRDFVYEIVQRAPGPKVKSAALEAFGQPDPVQKEFIANGLRTAHAADQQDKINTDAAADAAKKARLEAEAARGRAVSVVRLRPTPDIVSLPDDDILRVIADRSTPDSELEKAAVKALRSRDRADWRRFIDTGVFAAYKRDIAIVLQKKYEADRRIVEEIKTRAENGGLQPRLARAATTALSGGVDQVQGFLANGQYEVLTQSLSRTTLNGNIAGHYLRDASGALVVKPGSPTPAPDEGLDATWRIGPGLANADCRSLESATKPNHYLVRYHDGQKIRAGVRPTDGTNDFSWNATWCVDTRLPSAGVTIRGGADYLRRETDGTAGVGQVYYWWVTEPNPDSTEITLAWLNKYLPDYDPYVPLSTEPADAEQVDGGVRLRDFRERDDEGVAHPAFRLYWSAATGVRRLNVGRGTTCPAPELLEAYLRLGGHKALGAPASDDSCTADRTGRYAHFGNAGSATGASVFATDRTGAHAVSGAIRAKWASMGWEKSTLGYPTGDEVAIPGGRRSTFEHGRIDFDAATGVATAYPTTS
;
A
#
# COMPACT_ATOMS: atom_id res chain seq x y z
N MET A 1 -30.73 14.60 30.03
CA MET A 1 -30.75 13.20 30.53
C MET A 1 -30.10 12.37 29.44
N ALA A 2 -28.99 11.67 29.59
CA ALA A 2 -28.46 10.91 30.73
C ALA A 2 -26.99 11.22 31.05
N THR A 3 -26.54 10.63 32.15
CA THR A 3 -25.47 11.04 33.08
C THR A 3 -24.16 10.26 32.92
N LEU A 4 -23.06 10.94 33.27
CA LEU A 4 -21.75 10.53 33.78
C LEU A 4 -21.48 9.06 34.21
N ALA A 5 -20.25 8.59 33.93
CA ALA A 5 -19.32 8.07 34.94
C ALA A 5 -17.84 8.10 34.48
N CYS A 6 -16.98 8.67 35.33
CA CYS A 6 -15.51 8.64 35.28
C CYS A 6 -14.95 7.30 35.78
N ALA A 7 -13.76 6.91 35.30
CA ALA A 7 -12.68 6.37 36.15
C ALA A 7 -11.34 6.34 35.39
N ALA A 8 -10.31 6.81 36.09
CA ALA A 8 -8.91 6.86 35.69
C ALA A 8 -8.15 5.58 36.12
N LEU A 9 -7.07 5.26 35.41
CA LEU A 9 -5.91 4.41 35.78
C LEU A 9 -4.98 4.48 34.55
N GLY A 10 -3.68 4.71 34.56
CA GLY A 10 -2.64 4.70 35.59
C GLY A 10 -1.36 4.33 34.83
N ILE A 11 -0.48 5.31 34.57
CA ILE A 11 0.78 5.12 33.82
C ILE A 11 1.87 4.66 34.80
N VAL A 12 2.52 3.53 34.52
CA VAL A 12 3.82 3.14 35.11
C VAL A 12 4.62 2.33 34.09
N VAL A 13 5.74 2.86 33.58
CA VAL A 13 6.96 2.09 33.28
C VAL A 13 8.19 2.97 33.58
N ILE A 14 9.15 2.35 34.24
CA ILE A 14 10.29 2.90 35.00
C ILE A 14 11.45 3.32 34.07
N SER A 15 12.18 4.37 34.45
CA SER A 15 13.58 4.63 34.05
C SER A 15 14.30 5.41 35.15
N PRO A 16 15.64 5.26 35.30
CA PRO A 16 16.33 5.37 36.57
C PRO A 16 16.78 6.79 36.96
N SER A 17 16.97 6.93 38.26
CA SER A 17 17.23 8.13 39.06
C SER A 17 18.62 8.76 38.88
N ALA A 18 18.67 10.09 38.94
CA ALA A 18 19.81 10.83 39.49
C ALA A 18 19.29 12.10 40.19
N SER A 19 19.73 12.26 41.44
CA SER A 19 19.12 13.07 42.48
C SER A 19 19.56 14.54 42.46
N ALA A 20 18.61 15.44 42.68
CA ALA A 20 18.85 16.82 43.08
C ALA A 20 19.20 16.91 44.58
N ALA A 21 20.00 17.90 44.96
CA ALA A 21 20.17 18.32 46.35
C ALA A 21 20.01 19.85 46.46
N PRO A 22 19.22 20.37 47.42
CA PRO A 22 19.00 21.80 47.63
C PRO A 22 19.89 22.40 48.73
N ARG A 23 19.87 23.74 48.78
CA ARG A 23 20.61 24.72 49.59
C ARG A 23 20.54 24.54 51.12
N GLN A 24 21.58 24.95 51.83
CA GLN A 24 21.49 25.59 53.16
C GLN A 24 22.66 26.57 53.45
N PRO A 25 22.51 27.51 54.41
CA PRO A 25 23.18 28.81 54.48
C PRO A 25 24.45 28.84 55.38
N ALA A 26 25.23 29.93 55.26
CA ALA A 26 26.24 30.37 56.22
C ALA A 26 25.58 31.17 57.38
N PRO A 27 26.28 31.68 58.42
CA PRO A 27 27.61 31.40 59.01
C PRO A 27 27.49 31.19 60.55
N GLN A 28 28.61 31.06 61.29
CA GLN A 28 28.96 31.92 62.44
C GLN A 28 30.21 31.39 63.17
N VAL A 29 31.21 32.26 63.28
CA VAL A 29 32.47 32.04 63.99
C VAL A 29 32.28 32.40 65.46
N ARG A 30 32.56 31.46 66.36
CA ARG A 30 32.67 31.70 67.81
C ARG A 30 33.93 32.51 68.12
N LEU A 31 33.78 33.58 68.88
CA LEU A 31 34.83 34.21 69.68
C LEU A 31 35.34 33.23 70.75
N MET A 32 36.65 33.13 70.93
CA MET A 32 37.25 32.73 72.21
C MET A 32 38.02 33.90 72.82
N ALA A 33 37.71 34.14 74.09
CA ALA A 33 38.42 35.00 75.03
C ALA A 33 39.73 34.31 75.50
N PRO A 34 40.66 35.07 76.12
CA PRO A 34 42.10 34.82 76.08
C PRO A 34 42.57 33.86 77.18
N PRO A 35 43.74 33.19 77.03
CA PRO A 35 44.36 32.55 78.16
C PRO A 35 44.98 33.59 79.13
N PRO A 36 45.07 33.23 80.42
CA PRO A 36 45.26 34.14 81.54
C PRO A 36 46.73 34.43 81.86
N ALA A 37 46.85 35.45 82.71
CA ALA A 37 47.98 35.96 83.49
C ALA A 37 49.25 35.10 83.58
N ALA A 38 50.38 35.77 83.32
CA ALA A 38 51.69 35.38 83.81
C ALA A 38 51.66 35.12 85.33
N PRO A 39 52.10 33.95 85.83
CA PRO A 39 52.48 33.84 87.22
C PRO A 39 53.84 34.50 87.41
N ARG A 40 53.72 35.58 88.16
CA ARG A 40 54.75 36.41 88.79
C ARG A 40 55.92 35.62 89.39
N VAL A 41 57.08 36.21 89.13
CA VAL A 41 58.08 36.66 90.13
C VAL A 41 58.51 35.59 91.13
N ALA A 42 59.73 35.09 90.93
CA ALA A 42 60.69 35.03 92.02
C ALA A 42 61.94 35.79 91.56
N SER A 43 62.02 37.02 92.05
CA SER A 43 63.22 37.84 92.13
C SER A 43 64.42 37.01 92.58
N GLY A 44 65.43 36.94 91.72
CA GLY A 44 66.74 36.39 92.05
C GLY A 44 67.61 36.44 90.82
N GLU A 45 68.66 37.25 90.87
CA GLU A 45 69.69 37.47 89.85
C GLU A 45 69.26 38.32 88.65
N THR A 46 69.83 39.52 88.57
CA THR A 46 69.98 40.29 87.32
C THR A 46 70.38 39.33 86.20
N PRO A 47 69.56 39.15 85.14
CA PRO A 47 69.89 38.24 84.05
C PRO A 47 71.24 38.65 83.47
N PRO A 48 72.15 37.70 83.20
CA PRO A 48 73.31 38.04 82.41
C PRO A 48 72.81 38.61 81.08
N PHE A 49 73.39 39.73 80.66
CA PHE A 49 73.24 40.28 79.31
C PHE A 49 73.21 39.15 78.27
N ALA A 50 72.41 39.32 77.21
CA ALA A 50 72.31 38.34 76.15
C ALA A 50 73.72 37.94 75.67
N ALA A 51 73.98 36.64 75.60
CA ALA A 51 75.29 36.16 75.20
C ALA A 51 75.59 36.63 73.77
N GLU A 52 76.85 36.82 73.42
CA GLU A 52 77.23 37.25 72.06
C GLU A 52 76.65 36.31 70.98
N THR A 53 76.54 35.01 71.29
CA THR A 53 75.91 34.01 70.41
C THR A 53 74.41 34.23 70.20
N GLU A 54 73.70 34.76 71.19
CA GLU A 54 72.27 35.12 71.10
C GLU A 54 72.10 36.39 70.25
N LYS A 55 72.99 37.37 70.43
CA LYS A 55 73.04 38.59 69.61
C LYS A 55 73.34 38.29 68.14
N VAL A 56 74.27 37.37 67.86
CA VAL A 56 74.52 36.90 66.48
C VAL A 56 73.26 36.29 65.87
N LYS A 57 72.54 35.43 66.61
CA LYS A 57 71.30 34.81 66.12
C LYS A 57 70.20 35.85 65.85
N ALA A 58 70.04 36.83 66.73
CA ALA A 58 69.11 37.93 66.54
C ALA A 58 69.47 38.77 65.30
N ALA A 59 70.74 39.15 65.13
CA ALA A 59 71.19 39.88 63.95
C ALA A 59 70.96 39.10 62.64
N PHE A 60 71.17 37.78 62.67
CA PHE A 60 70.96 36.93 61.50
C PHE A 60 69.51 36.90 61.02
N VAL A 61 68.52 37.17 61.89
CA VAL A 61 67.10 37.30 61.47
C VAL A 61 66.91 38.40 60.42
N LEU A 62 67.71 39.46 60.52
CA LEU A 62 67.73 40.58 59.58
C LEU A 62 68.85 40.45 58.54
N SER A 63 69.45 39.25 58.42
CA SER A 63 70.60 38.97 57.56
C SER A 63 71.79 39.91 57.82
N LEU A 64 71.99 40.29 59.08
CA LEU A 64 73.09 41.14 59.50
C LEU A 64 74.25 40.31 60.06
N THR A 65 75.47 40.70 59.72
CA THR A 65 76.70 40.21 60.35
C THR A 65 77.23 41.30 61.28
N PRO A 66 76.97 41.22 62.60
CA PRO A 66 77.41 42.26 63.53
C PRO A 66 78.93 42.19 63.72
N THR A 67 79.59 43.34 63.84
CA THR A 67 81.02 43.40 64.19
C THR A 67 81.22 43.05 65.67
N ASP A 68 82.45 42.67 66.05
CA ASP A 68 82.79 42.37 67.45
C ASP A 68 82.48 43.56 68.39
N GLU A 69 82.64 44.79 67.92
CA GLU A 69 82.29 46.00 68.66
C GLU A 69 80.77 46.12 68.86
N GLN A 70 79.98 45.77 67.84
CA GLN A 70 78.51 45.78 67.91
C GLN A 70 77.97 44.68 68.83
N LEU A 71 78.63 43.52 68.91
CA LEU A 71 78.24 42.43 69.81
C LEU A 71 78.45 42.78 71.29
N ARG A 72 79.43 43.65 71.58
CA ARG A 72 79.72 44.15 72.94
C ARG A 72 78.81 45.29 73.38
N LEU A 73 77.95 45.82 72.50
CA LEU A 73 76.93 46.79 72.89
C LEU A 73 76.03 46.21 73.99
N ASN A 74 75.52 47.05 74.88
CA ASN A 74 74.47 46.62 75.80
C ASN A 74 73.23 46.19 74.98
N ASP A 75 72.38 45.37 75.58
CA ASP A 75 71.26 44.75 74.88
C ASP A 75 70.29 45.79 74.30
N LYS A 76 70.07 46.92 74.99
CA LYS A 76 69.21 48.00 74.49
C LYS A 76 69.76 48.64 73.22
N ASP A 77 71.04 49.01 73.20
CA ASP A 77 71.69 49.60 72.03
C ASP A 77 71.75 48.60 70.87
N PHE A 78 71.93 47.32 71.19
CA PHE A 78 71.89 46.25 70.19
C PHE A 78 70.49 46.08 69.58
N VAL A 79 69.41 46.12 70.38
CA VAL A 79 68.03 46.10 69.86
C VAL A 79 67.75 47.34 68.99
N ILE A 80 68.21 48.52 69.40
CA ILE A 80 68.04 49.76 68.60
C ILE A 80 68.76 49.64 67.25
N LEU A 81 69.94 49.03 67.22
CA LEU A 81 70.66 48.75 65.97
C LEU A 81 69.83 47.85 65.04
N LEU A 82 69.25 46.77 65.57
CA LEU A 82 68.42 45.85 64.78
C LEU A 82 67.12 46.53 64.31
N TRP A 83 66.47 47.32 65.16
CA TRP A 83 65.27 48.10 64.82
C TRP A 83 65.51 49.06 63.65
N ARG A 84 66.63 49.79 63.65
CA ARG A 84 66.99 50.71 62.55
C ARG A 84 67.14 49.98 61.22
N ARG A 85 67.50 48.70 61.25
CA ARG A 85 67.67 47.88 60.04
C ARG A 85 66.39 47.19 59.58
N ALA A 86 65.43 46.97 60.47
CA ALA A 86 64.17 46.28 60.18
C ALA A 86 63.15 47.18 59.42
N THR A 87 63.53 47.80 58.31
CA THR A 87 62.67 48.74 57.55
C THR A 87 61.51 48.05 56.80
N GLU A 88 61.71 46.81 56.35
CA GLU A 88 60.71 46.02 55.61
C GLU A 88 60.06 44.93 56.48
N ARG A 89 60.25 45.01 57.80
CA ARG A 89 59.75 44.04 58.78
C ARG A 89 58.94 44.77 59.85
N PRO A 90 57.70 45.18 59.55
CA PRO A 90 56.91 46.06 60.41
C PRO A 90 56.62 45.45 61.79
N GLU A 91 56.40 44.15 61.90
CA GLU A 91 56.21 43.47 63.19
C GLU A 91 57.53 43.41 63.99
N VAL A 92 58.65 43.12 63.34
CA VAL A 92 59.98 43.17 64.00
C VAL A 92 60.25 44.58 64.49
N ARG A 93 59.94 45.60 63.69
CA ARG A 93 60.12 47.00 64.03
C ARG A 93 59.23 47.42 65.19
N ALA A 94 57.93 47.14 65.12
CA ALA A 94 56.98 47.48 66.18
C ALA A 94 57.31 46.75 67.50
N SER A 95 57.67 45.47 67.44
CA SER A 95 58.04 44.71 68.64
C SER A 95 59.37 45.17 69.28
N ALA A 96 60.35 45.60 68.47
CA ALA A 96 61.59 46.16 68.98
C ALA A 96 61.34 47.50 69.70
N GLU A 97 60.49 48.38 69.14
CA GLU A 97 60.08 49.65 69.78
C GLU A 97 59.49 49.42 71.16
N LEU A 98 58.61 48.42 71.28
CA LEU A 98 58.03 48.04 72.55
C LEU A 98 59.08 47.50 73.53
N ALA A 99 60.10 46.77 73.07
CA ALA A 99 61.14 46.20 73.91
C ALA A 99 62.06 47.28 74.52
N PHE A 100 62.66 48.16 73.72
CA PHE A 100 63.57 49.20 74.25
C PHE A 100 62.87 50.38 74.93
N ALA A 101 61.55 50.52 74.75
CA ALA A 101 60.72 51.42 75.54
C ALA A 101 60.39 50.86 76.94
N SER A 102 60.61 49.56 77.19
CA SER A 102 60.21 48.88 78.42
C SER A 102 61.33 48.77 79.45
N SER A 103 62.27 47.83 79.28
CA SER A 103 63.35 47.58 80.24
C SER A 103 64.51 46.81 79.61
N ASP A 104 65.69 46.82 80.24
CA ASP A 104 66.85 46.10 79.74
C ASP A 104 66.61 44.58 79.71
N ALA A 105 65.90 44.03 80.70
CA ALA A 105 65.50 42.63 80.70
C ALA A 105 64.56 42.28 79.51
N ALA A 106 63.67 43.21 79.13
CA ALA A 106 62.82 43.04 77.96
C ALA A 106 63.62 43.10 76.65
N CYS A 107 64.67 43.93 76.58
CA CYS A 107 65.61 43.90 75.46
C CYS A 107 66.35 42.56 75.36
N THR A 108 66.84 42.02 76.48
CA THR A 108 67.50 40.70 76.53
C THR A 108 66.56 39.59 76.07
N GLU A 109 65.32 39.56 76.58
CA GLU A 109 64.32 38.56 76.17
C GLU A 109 63.92 38.70 74.70
N TRP A 110 63.82 39.94 74.20
CA TRP A 110 63.54 40.21 72.81
C TRP A 110 64.66 39.74 71.87
N ILE A 111 65.93 39.93 72.25
CA ILE A 111 67.08 39.38 71.51
C ILE A 111 67.00 37.85 71.48
N ARG A 112 66.69 37.20 72.60
CA ARG A 112 66.63 35.73 72.67
C ARG A 112 65.49 35.13 71.86
N THR A 113 64.31 35.75 71.88
CA THR A 113 63.09 35.12 71.35
C THR A 113 62.17 36.10 70.61
N GLY A 114 62.04 37.33 71.08
CA GLY A 114 61.08 38.30 70.54
C GLY A 114 61.29 38.63 69.05
N ILE A 115 62.54 38.88 68.64
CA ILE A 115 62.87 39.16 67.22
C ILE A 115 62.52 37.98 66.31
N HIS A 116 62.72 36.75 66.77
CA HIS A 116 62.42 35.55 66.01
C HIS A 116 60.91 35.38 65.82
N GLN A 117 60.11 35.59 66.87
CA GLN A 117 58.65 35.50 66.80
C GLN A 117 58.03 36.60 65.94
N ALA A 118 58.50 37.84 66.07
CA ALA A 118 58.03 38.95 65.26
C ALA A 118 58.35 38.74 63.78
N ASN A 119 59.54 38.19 63.49
CA ASN A 119 59.91 37.83 62.15
C ASN A 119 59.03 36.75 61.52
N THR A 120 58.63 35.73 62.29
CA THR A 120 57.68 34.72 61.82
C THR A 120 56.33 35.34 61.44
N ARG A 121 55.86 36.37 62.17
CA ARG A 121 54.62 37.10 61.83
C ARG A 121 54.78 37.94 60.56
N ASP A 122 55.89 38.67 60.41
CA ASP A 122 56.18 39.40 59.18
C ASP A 122 56.25 38.47 57.96
N GLN A 123 56.89 37.31 58.09
CA GLN A 123 56.91 36.30 57.02
C GLN A 123 55.51 35.77 56.69
N ALA A 124 54.67 35.54 57.70
CA ALA A 124 53.28 35.13 57.48
C ALA A 124 52.43 36.22 56.79
N ASN A 125 52.64 37.50 57.13
CA ASN A 125 51.98 38.62 56.47
C ASN A 125 52.41 38.74 55.01
N GLN A 126 53.72 38.71 54.74
CA GLN A 126 54.27 38.74 53.39
C GLN A 126 53.74 37.58 52.52
N MET A 127 53.62 36.37 53.08
CA MET A 127 53.02 35.23 52.36
C MET A 127 51.54 35.46 52.05
N ARG A 128 50.76 36.03 52.98
CA ARG A 128 49.34 36.34 52.74
C ARG A 128 49.14 37.43 51.69
N ASP A 129 49.94 38.49 51.74
CA ASP A 129 49.88 39.59 50.78
C ASP A 129 50.36 39.15 49.39
N ALA A 130 51.38 38.29 49.33
CA ALA A 130 51.82 37.66 48.08
C ALA A 130 50.75 36.75 47.48
N GLU A 131 50.06 35.94 48.30
CA GLU A 131 48.97 35.08 47.84
C GLU A 131 47.76 35.91 47.38
N ALA A 132 47.39 36.97 48.10
CA ALA A 132 46.33 37.89 47.69
C ALA A 132 46.66 38.62 46.37
N ALA A 133 47.91 39.03 46.19
CA ALA A 133 48.39 39.62 44.94
C ALA A 133 48.35 38.61 43.79
N LYS A 134 48.72 37.35 44.02
CA LYS A 134 48.65 36.28 43.04
C LYS A 134 47.21 36.02 42.60
N VAL A 135 46.27 35.87 43.54
CA VAL A 135 44.84 35.68 43.24
C VAL A 135 44.26 36.88 42.46
N ALA A 136 44.66 38.11 42.81
CA ALA A 136 44.21 39.30 42.09
C ALA A 136 44.72 39.35 40.64
N ARG A 137 45.95 38.87 40.38
CA ARG A 137 46.50 38.73 39.02
C ARG A 137 45.77 37.64 38.24
N GLU A 138 45.58 36.47 38.84
CA GLU A 138 44.84 35.36 38.22
C GLU A 138 43.41 35.76 37.83
N LEU A 139 42.68 36.51 38.68
CA LEU A 139 41.35 37.00 38.35
C LEU A 139 41.34 37.98 37.16
N LYS A 140 42.35 38.83 37.06
CA LYS A 140 42.51 39.78 35.94
C LYS A 140 42.86 39.07 34.64
N GLU A 141 43.74 38.07 34.69
CA GLU A 141 44.07 37.22 33.53
C GLU A 141 42.82 36.47 33.04
N GLN A 142 42.05 35.88 33.96
CA GLN A 142 40.80 35.21 33.64
C GLN A 142 39.79 36.17 33.02
N ALA A 143 39.66 37.39 33.56
CA ALA A 143 38.78 38.41 33.02
C ALA A 143 39.18 38.85 31.60
N LEU A 144 40.47 39.03 31.33
CA LEU A 144 40.97 39.35 29.98
C LEU A 144 40.75 38.21 28.99
N ALA A 145 40.97 36.97 29.43
CA ALA A 145 40.74 35.78 28.61
C ALA A 145 39.28 35.65 28.15
N VAL A 146 38.31 36.00 29.00
CA VAL A 146 36.88 36.02 28.65
C VAL A 146 36.60 36.99 27.49
N LEU A 147 37.31 38.10 27.41
CA LEU A 147 37.16 39.09 26.33
C LEU A 147 38.02 38.78 25.11
N GLY A 148 38.84 37.71 25.15
CA GLY A 148 39.81 37.40 24.12
C GLY A 148 40.96 38.42 24.03
N ILE A 149 41.22 39.14 25.12
CA ILE A 149 42.34 40.10 25.21
C ILE A 149 43.54 39.37 25.78
N VAL A 150 44.71 39.54 25.16
CA VAL A 150 45.96 38.91 25.62
C VAL A 150 46.36 39.50 26.99
N PRO A 151 46.61 38.67 28.01
CA PRO A 151 47.01 39.15 29.33
C PRO A 151 48.48 39.61 29.31
N GLU A 152 48.66 40.92 29.13
CA GLU A 152 49.97 41.58 29.24
C GLU A 152 50.36 41.70 30.73
N GLU A 153 51.60 41.34 31.08
CA GLU A 153 52.10 41.36 32.46
C GLU A 153 51.95 42.74 33.11
N GLU A 154 52.21 43.81 32.35
CA GLU A 154 52.06 45.20 32.81
C GLU A 154 50.61 45.59 33.11
N LEU A 155 49.64 45.00 32.39
CA LEU A 155 48.21 45.28 32.58
C LEU A 155 47.68 44.57 33.83
N VAL A 156 48.12 43.34 34.06
CA VAL A 156 47.64 42.49 35.16
C VAL A 156 48.19 42.94 36.52
N ILE A 157 49.34 43.61 36.55
CA ILE A 157 49.96 44.16 37.77
C ILE A 157 49.33 45.49 38.22
N LYS A 158 48.59 46.20 37.36
CA LYS A 158 47.93 47.48 37.70
C LYS A 158 46.91 47.34 38.82
N GLY A 159 46.61 48.46 39.51
CA GLY A 159 45.50 48.54 40.46
C GLY A 159 44.15 48.23 39.79
N ASN A 160 43.15 47.80 40.57
CA ASN A 160 41.86 47.39 40.00
C ASN A 160 41.17 48.51 39.21
N ARG A 161 41.28 49.75 39.68
CA ARG A 161 40.75 50.95 38.99
C ARG A 161 41.35 51.12 37.60
N ASP A 162 42.68 51.10 37.51
CA ASP A 162 43.40 51.30 36.24
C ASP A 162 43.18 50.11 35.29
N PHE A 163 43.10 48.89 35.84
CA PHE A 163 42.73 47.71 35.08
C PHE A 163 41.34 47.86 34.47
N VAL A 164 40.33 48.25 35.26
CA VAL A 164 38.95 48.45 34.76
C VAL A 164 38.91 49.57 33.71
N TYR A 165 39.70 50.63 33.87
CA TYR A 165 39.82 51.69 32.85
C TYR A 165 40.34 51.15 31.51
N GLU A 166 41.37 50.30 31.54
CA GLU A 166 41.90 49.67 30.31
C GLU A 166 40.86 48.75 29.65
N ILE A 167 40.00 48.07 30.44
CA ILE A 167 38.89 47.29 29.89
C ILE A 167 37.90 48.20 29.14
N VAL A 168 37.59 49.41 29.61
CA VAL A 168 36.69 50.34 28.90
C VAL A 168 37.20 50.64 27.48
N GLN A 169 38.51 50.80 27.34
CA GLN A 169 39.13 51.12 26.05
C GLN A 169 39.21 49.91 25.12
N ARG A 170 39.58 48.74 25.67
CA ARG A 170 39.97 47.56 24.88
C ARG A 170 38.85 46.54 24.68
N ALA A 171 37.77 46.59 25.46
CA ALA A 171 36.70 45.59 25.37
C ALA A 171 36.02 45.60 23.99
N PRO A 172 35.68 44.43 23.41
CA PRO A 172 35.09 44.35 22.08
C PRO A 172 33.58 44.68 22.05
N GLY A 173 32.87 44.49 23.16
CA GLY A 173 31.40 44.56 23.23
C GLY A 173 30.86 45.83 23.91
N PRO A 174 29.77 46.44 23.40
CA PRO A 174 29.23 47.68 23.93
C PRO A 174 28.72 47.54 25.37
N LYS A 175 28.13 46.40 25.76
CA LYS A 175 27.66 46.19 27.14
C LYS A 175 28.83 46.01 28.10
N VAL A 176 29.88 45.29 27.70
CA VAL A 176 31.13 45.19 28.48
C VAL A 176 31.75 46.56 28.71
N LYS A 177 31.83 47.42 27.68
CA LYS A 177 32.33 48.80 27.83
C LYS A 177 31.49 49.62 28.80
N SER A 178 30.17 49.53 28.71
CA SER A 178 29.26 50.26 29.60
C SER A 178 29.40 49.82 31.06
N ALA A 179 29.47 48.52 31.31
CA ALA A 179 29.60 47.97 32.67
C ALA A 179 30.99 48.27 33.27
N ALA A 180 32.04 48.25 32.45
CA ALA A 180 33.38 48.65 32.87
C ALA A 180 33.44 50.14 33.23
N LEU A 181 32.77 51.01 32.46
CA LEU A 181 32.73 52.45 32.73
C LEU A 181 32.00 52.74 34.06
N GLU A 182 30.92 52.01 34.33
CA GLU A 182 30.20 52.11 35.59
C GLU A 182 31.08 51.65 36.78
N ALA A 183 31.74 50.50 36.65
CA ALA A 183 32.61 49.97 37.69
C ALA A 183 33.83 50.86 37.96
N PHE A 184 34.38 51.55 36.96
CA PHE A 184 35.53 52.45 37.10
C PHE A 184 35.27 53.60 38.10
N GLY A 185 34.04 54.11 38.15
CA GLY A 185 33.63 55.18 39.07
C GLY A 185 33.40 54.72 40.52
N GLN A 186 33.43 53.41 40.79
CA GLN A 186 33.04 52.82 42.07
C GLN A 186 34.25 52.50 42.96
N PRO A 187 34.06 52.27 44.28
CA PRO A 187 35.11 51.85 45.20
C PRO A 187 35.75 50.49 44.84
N ASP A 188 36.97 50.26 45.33
CA ASP A 188 37.78 49.05 45.02
C ASP A 188 37.04 47.70 45.22
N PRO A 189 36.22 47.48 46.26
CA PRO A 189 35.46 46.24 46.39
C PRO A 189 34.49 45.98 45.22
N VAL A 190 33.89 47.03 44.67
CA VAL A 190 32.96 46.94 43.53
C VAL A 190 33.74 46.70 42.23
N GLN A 191 34.89 47.35 42.07
CA GLN A 191 35.80 47.08 40.95
C GLN A 191 36.28 45.63 40.95
N LYS A 192 36.64 45.11 42.13
CA LYS A 192 37.05 43.72 42.31
C LYS A 192 35.92 42.75 41.98
N GLU A 193 34.68 43.04 42.39
CA GLU A 193 33.51 42.22 42.05
C GLU A 193 33.19 42.27 40.55
N PHE A 194 33.34 43.43 39.91
CA PHE A 194 33.21 43.57 38.47
C PHE A 194 34.25 42.72 37.72
N ILE A 195 35.51 42.78 38.14
CA ILE A 195 36.59 41.95 37.56
C ILE A 195 36.29 40.47 37.76
N ALA A 196 35.84 40.09 38.97
CA ALA A 196 35.56 38.69 39.30
C ALA A 196 34.37 38.16 38.48
N ASN A 197 33.24 38.87 38.44
CA ASN A 197 31.97 38.34 37.93
C ASN A 197 31.30 39.25 36.89
N GLY A 198 31.25 40.57 37.12
CA GLY A 198 30.48 41.49 36.29
C GLY A 198 30.88 41.49 34.80
N LEU A 199 32.17 41.34 34.51
CA LEU A 199 32.71 41.32 33.16
C LEU A 199 32.26 40.08 32.36
N ARG A 200 32.17 38.91 33.00
CA ARG A 200 31.63 37.69 32.40
C ARG A 200 30.15 37.84 32.06
N THR A 201 29.37 38.44 32.96
CA THR A 201 27.95 38.68 32.74
C THR A 201 27.71 39.65 31.58
N ALA A 202 28.45 40.75 31.53
CA ALA A 202 28.33 41.72 30.43
C ALA A 202 28.76 41.14 29.07
N HIS A 203 29.83 40.33 29.05
CA HIS A 203 30.27 39.65 27.84
C HIS A 203 29.25 38.63 27.33
N ALA A 204 28.65 37.84 28.23
CA ALA A 204 27.59 36.91 27.87
C ALA A 204 26.36 37.62 27.27
N ALA A 205 26.03 38.81 27.76
CA ALA A 205 24.93 39.62 27.21
C ALA A 205 25.25 40.18 25.80
N ASP A 206 26.50 40.60 25.53
CA ASP A 206 26.93 41.01 24.19
C ASP A 206 26.93 39.81 23.21
N GLN A 207 27.36 38.63 23.66
CA GLN A 207 27.31 37.41 22.85
C GLN A 207 25.86 37.02 22.50
N GLN A 208 24.93 37.13 23.44
CA GLN A 208 23.53 36.79 23.23
C GLN A 208 22.84 37.71 22.19
N ASP A 209 23.13 39.02 22.22
CA ASP A 209 22.58 39.95 21.23
C ASP A 209 23.08 39.64 19.81
N LYS A 210 24.35 39.25 19.68
CA LYS A 210 24.95 38.83 18.42
C LYS A 210 24.26 37.58 17.86
N ILE A 211 24.06 36.56 18.71
CA ILE A 211 23.32 35.34 18.34
C ILE A 211 21.91 35.66 17.84
N ASN A 212 21.19 36.55 18.52
CA ASN A 212 19.82 36.91 18.12
C ASN A 212 19.77 37.64 16.78
N THR A 213 20.74 38.51 16.51
CA THR A 213 20.84 39.28 15.25
C THR A 213 21.17 38.37 14.07
N ASP A 214 22.11 37.44 14.25
CA ASP A 214 22.49 36.46 13.24
C ASP A 214 21.29 35.53 12.91
N ALA A 215 20.53 35.09 13.92
CA ALA A 215 19.34 34.27 13.73
C ALA A 215 18.22 34.98 12.93
N ALA A 216 18.03 36.29 13.11
CA ALA A 216 17.04 37.08 12.36
C ALA A 216 17.45 37.29 10.89
N ALA A 217 18.74 37.51 10.63
CA ALA A 217 19.27 37.62 9.27
C ALA A 217 19.14 36.29 8.50
N ASP A 218 19.39 35.16 9.16
CA ASP A 218 19.19 33.83 8.59
C ASP A 218 17.70 33.54 8.29
N ALA A 219 16.79 33.97 9.16
CA ALA A 219 15.35 33.84 8.92
C ALA A 219 14.87 34.66 7.71
N ALA A 220 15.34 35.91 7.56
CA ALA A 220 15.00 36.75 6.41
C ALA A 220 15.56 36.20 5.09
N LYS A 221 16.80 35.70 5.11
CA LYS A 221 17.42 35.03 3.97
C LYS A 221 16.66 33.76 3.59
N LYS A 222 16.27 32.95 4.58
CA LYS A 222 15.44 31.75 4.38
C LYS A 222 14.09 32.09 3.75
N ALA A 223 13.39 33.10 4.25
CA ALA A 223 12.10 33.53 3.71
C ALA A 223 12.19 34.04 2.25
N ARG A 224 13.29 34.72 1.89
CA ARG A 224 13.56 35.12 0.50
C ARG A 224 13.78 33.90 -0.40
N LEU A 225 14.65 32.98 0.02
CA LEU A 225 14.95 31.76 -0.74
C LEU A 225 13.70 30.89 -0.91
N GLU A 226 12.83 30.80 0.10
CA GLU A 226 11.56 30.09 0.02
C GLU A 226 10.59 30.74 -0.99
N ALA A 227 10.53 32.08 -1.03
CA ALA A 227 9.72 32.82 -2.00
C ALA A 227 10.25 32.64 -3.44
N GLU A 228 11.55 32.76 -3.64
CA GLU A 228 12.21 32.51 -4.93
C GLU A 228 12.00 31.05 -5.38
N ALA A 229 12.08 30.09 -4.46
CA ALA A 229 11.79 28.69 -4.74
C ALA A 229 10.31 28.47 -5.11
N ALA A 230 9.36 29.14 -4.45
CA ALA A 230 7.95 29.07 -4.80
C ALA A 230 7.67 29.61 -6.21
N ARG A 231 8.23 30.78 -6.54
CA ARG A 231 8.19 31.35 -7.90
C ARG A 231 8.84 30.42 -8.92
N GLY A 232 9.98 29.83 -8.58
CA GLY A 232 10.68 28.88 -9.44
C GLY A 232 9.82 27.66 -9.77
N ARG A 233 9.13 27.08 -8.79
CA ARG A 233 8.17 25.97 -9.01
C ARG A 233 6.98 26.42 -9.85
N ALA A 234 6.42 27.60 -9.58
CA ALA A 234 5.27 28.14 -10.30
C ALA A 234 5.58 28.38 -11.80
N VAL A 235 6.71 29.02 -12.10
CA VAL A 235 7.15 29.31 -13.47
C VAL A 235 7.50 28.03 -14.25
N SER A 236 7.96 26.99 -13.56
CA SER A 236 8.24 25.69 -14.18
C SER A 236 6.97 25.02 -14.76
N VAL A 237 5.78 25.34 -14.23
CA VAL A 237 4.51 24.80 -14.73
C VAL A 237 4.22 25.23 -16.17
N VAL A 238 4.63 26.45 -16.54
CA VAL A 238 4.54 26.96 -17.92
C VAL A 238 5.79 26.62 -18.75
N ARG A 239 6.53 25.57 -18.34
CA ARG A 239 7.73 25.04 -19.01
C ARG A 239 8.87 26.06 -19.20
N LEU A 240 8.90 27.09 -18.37
CA LEU A 240 9.97 28.07 -18.36
C LEU A 240 11.02 27.68 -17.31
N ARG A 241 12.31 27.66 -17.70
CA ARG A 241 13.40 27.32 -16.79
C ARG A 241 13.53 28.44 -15.73
N PRO A 242 13.51 28.11 -14.42
CA PRO A 242 13.67 29.11 -13.37
C PRO A 242 15.14 29.54 -13.27
N THR A 243 15.46 30.75 -13.76
CA THR A 243 16.77 31.40 -13.59
C THR A 243 16.73 32.41 -12.44
N PRO A 244 17.88 32.80 -11.85
CA PRO A 244 17.94 33.83 -10.81
C PRO A 244 17.24 35.13 -11.21
N ASP A 245 17.38 35.53 -12.48
CA ASP A 245 16.76 36.75 -13.02
C ASP A 245 15.23 36.66 -13.05
N ILE A 246 14.68 35.46 -13.28
CA ILE A 246 13.23 35.26 -13.33
C ILE A 246 12.65 35.14 -11.91
N VAL A 247 13.26 34.34 -11.03
CA VAL A 247 12.70 34.08 -9.69
C VAL A 247 12.81 35.27 -8.74
N SER A 248 13.73 36.20 -9.03
CA SER A 248 13.87 37.46 -8.29
C SER A 248 12.83 38.53 -8.67
N LEU A 249 12.06 38.32 -9.74
CA LEU A 249 11.01 39.25 -10.17
C LEU A 249 9.94 39.49 -9.10
N PRO A 250 9.31 40.68 -9.09
CA PRO A 250 8.09 40.94 -8.33
C PRO A 250 6.98 39.92 -8.60
N ASP A 251 6.09 39.69 -7.63
CA ASP A 251 5.02 38.70 -7.76
C ASP A 251 4.07 39.01 -8.94
N ASP A 252 3.81 40.28 -9.28
CA ASP A 252 2.99 40.64 -10.45
C ASP A 252 3.67 40.32 -11.77
N ASP A 253 4.99 40.49 -11.88
CA ASP A 253 5.73 40.13 -13.08
C ASP A 253 5.79 38.61 -13.24
N ILE A 254 5.93 37.86 -12.16
CA ILE A 254 5.78 36.39 -12.17
C ILE A 254 4.40 35.99 -12.68
N LEU A 255 3.34 36.63 -12.19
CA LEU A 255 1.98 36.35 -12.65
C LEU A 255 1.77 36.66 -14.13
N ARG A 256 2.34 37.77 -14.65
CA ARG A 256 2.31 38.10 -16.08
C ARG A 256 3.04 37.04 -16.90
N VAL A 257 4.24 36.64 -16.48
CA VAL A 257 5.00 35.57 -17.14
C VAL A 257 4.19 34.28 -17.21
N ILE A 258 3.49 33.92 -16.12
CA ILE A 258 2.63 32.72 -16.09
C ILE A 258 1.44 32.89 -17.03
N ALA A 259 0.75 34.03 -17.01
CA ALA A 259 -0.39 34.30 -17.90
C ALA A 259 0.02 34.25 -19.38
N ASP A 260 1.07 34.97 -19.77
CA ASP A 260 1.52 35.11 -21.17
C ASP A 260 2.05 33.80 -21.76
N ARG A 261 2.59 32.90 -20.93
CA ARG A 261 3.13 31.60 -21.36
C ARG A 261 2.14 30.45 -21.24
N SER A 262 0.99 30.67 -20.60
CA SER A 262 -0.05 29.66 -20.50
C SER A 262 -0.69 29.40 -21.86
N THR A 263 -1.28 28.22 -22.04
CA THR A 263 -2.05 27.93 -23.25
C THR A 263 -3.25 28.89 -23.31
N PRO A 264 -3.54 29.51 -24.47
CA PRO A 264 -4.70 30.38 -24.61
C PRO A 264 -5.99 29.69 -24.19
N ASP A 265 -6.84 30.41 -23.46
CA ASP A 265 -8.11 29.99 -22.87
C ASP A 265 -8.03 28.88 -21.80
N SER A 266 -6.83 28.56 -21.31
CA SER A 266 -6.61 27.60 -20.22
C SER A 266 -7.13 28.10 -18.86
N GLU A 267 -7.42 27.17 -17.95
CA GLU A 267 -7.76 27.51 -16.57
C GLU A 267 -6.59 28.15 -15.83
N LEU A 268 -5.35 27.77 -16.15
CA LEU A 268 -4.15 28.42 -15.65
C LEU A 268 -4.07 29.89 -16.07
N GLU A 269 -4.28 30.20 -17.36
CA GLU A 269 -4.30 31.58 -17.86
C GLU A 269 -5.39 32.40 -17.17
N LYS A 270 -6.64 31.91 -17.16
CA LYS A 270 -7.78 32.59 -16.53
C LYS A 270 -7.53 32.86 -15.05
N ALA A 271 -6.96 31.90 -14.34
CA ALA A 271 -6.67 32.03 -12.92
C ALA A 271 -5.50 33.01 -12.65
N ALA A 272 -4.47 33.02 -13.50
CA ALA A 272 -3.38 33.99 -13.43
C ALA A 272 -3.87 35.42 -13.71
N VAL A 273 -4.68 35.62 -14.76
CA VAL A 273 -5.32 36.90 -15.07
C VAL A 273 -6.26 37.36 -13.95
N LYS A 274 -7.00 36.44 -13.33
CA LYS A 274 -7.84 36.73 -12.16
C LYS A 274 -7.00 37.18 -10.96
N ALA A 275 -5.88 36.53 -10.69
CA ALA A 275 -4.96 36.92 -9.61
C ALA A 275 -4.37 38.32 -9.85
N LEU A 276 -3.94 38.62 -11.09
CA LEU A 276 -3.45 39.94 -11.51
C LEU A 276 -4.46 41.08 -11.32
N ARG A 277 -5.76 40.77 -11.34
CA ARG A 277 -6.84 41.75 -11.09
C ARG A 277 -7.09 41.98 -9.60
N SER A 278 -6.55 41.15 -8.69
CA SER A 278 -6.67 41.39 -7.25
C SER A 278 -5.81 42.58 -6.84
N ARG A 279 -6.36 43.41 -5.95
CA ARG A 279 -5.63 44.53 -5.32
C ARG A 279 -4.84 44.10 -4.08
N ASP A 280 -5.02 42.86 -3.62
CA ASP A 280 -4.33 42.32 -2.45
C ASP A 280 -3.10 41.50 -2.87
N ARG A 281 -1.93 41.89 -2.37
CA ARG A 281 -0.67 41.15 -2.60
C ARG A 281 -0.67 39.76 -1.97
N ALA A 282 -1.47 39.54 -0.93
CA ALA A 282 -1.62 38.22 -0.33
C ALA A 282 -2.26 37.22 -1.30
N ASP A 283 -3.14 37.67 -2.20
CA ASP A 283 -3.77 36.81 -3.21
C ASP A 283 -2.78 36.40 -4.30
N TRP A 284 -1.88 37.30 -4.70
CA TRP A 284 -0.82 37.00 -5.66
C TRP A 284 0.11 35.91 -5.11
N ARG A 285 0.55 36.09 -3.87
CA ARG A 285 1.39 35.13 -3.16
C ARG A 285 0.70 33.76 -3.03
N ARG A 286 -0.56 33.74 -2.60
CA ARG A 286 -1.36 32.51 -2.48
C ARG A 286 -1.49 31.77 -3.82
N PHE A 287 -1.68 32.52 -4.91
CA PHE A 287 -1.74 31.94 -6.25
C PHE A 287 -0.39 31.34 -6.67
N ILE A 288 0.71 32.07 -6.51
CA ILE A 288 2.07 31.56 -6.81
C ILE A 288 2.38 30.30 -5.99
N ASP A 289 2.06 30.31 -4.70
CA ASP A 289 2.39 29.22 -3.79
C ASP A 289 1.60 27.93 -4.09
N THR A 290 0.32 28.05 -4.43
CA THR A 290 -0.60 26.89 -4.54
C THR A 290 -1.58 26.96 -5.71
N GLY A 291 -2.08 28.16 -6.04
CA GLY A 291 -3.10 28.37 -7.07
C GLY A 291 -2.67 27.95 -8.48
N VAL A 292 -1.41 28.17 -8.86
CA VAL A 292 -0.83 27.76 -10.15
C VAL A 292 -0.97 26.25 -10.35
N PHE A 293 -0.59 25.45 -9.35
CA PHE A 293 -0.68 23.99 -9.43
C PHE A 293 -2.13 23.50 -9.46
N ALA A 294 -3.02 24.16 -8.71
CA ALA A 294 -4.44 23.83 -8.70
C ALA A 294 -5.10 24.11 -10.07
N ALA A 295 -4.75 25.22 -10.72
CA ALA A 295 -5.26 25.56 -12.04
C ALA A 295 -4.69 24.62 -13.12
N TYR A 296 -3.38 24.34 -13.08
CA TYR A 296 -2.75 23.40 -14.00
C TYR A 296 -3.30 21.97 -13.89
N LYS A 297 -3.61 21.51 -12.67
CA LYS A 297 -4.31 20.22 -12.47
C LYS A 297 -5.69 20.18 -13.15
N ARG A 298 -6.44 21.30 -13.13
CA ARG A 298 -7.71 21.40 -13.84
C ARG A 298 -7.51 21.35 -15.36
N ASP A 299 -6.48 22.02 -15.90
CA ASP A 299 -6.14 21.93 -17.32
C ASP A 299 -5.84 20.48 -17.74
N ILE A 300 -5.02 19.76 -16.98
CA ILE A 300 -4.74 18.34 -17.22
C ILE A 300 -6.05 17.53 -17.21
N ALA A 301 -6.91 17.75 -16.21
CA ALA A 301 -8.18 17.04 -16.10
C ALA A 301 -9.10 17.30 -17.32
N ILE A 302 -9.17 18.55 -17.80
CA ILE A 302 -9.96 18.90 -19.00
C ILE A 302 -9.40 18.19 -20.24
N VAL A 303 -8.08 18.17 -20.41
CA VAL A 303 -7.44 17.48 -21.55
C VAL A 303 -7.70 15.97 -21.49
N LEU A 304 -7.53 15.35 -20.32
CA LEU A 304 -7.80 13.93 -20.12
C LEU A 304 -9.28 13.59 -20.34
N GLN A 305 -10.19 14.45 -19.87
CA GLN A 305 -11.62 14.28 -20.08
C GLN A 305 -11.99 14.36 -21.57
N LYS A 306 -11.46 15.35 -22.31
CA LYS A 306 -11.66 15.47 -23.76
C LYS A 306 -11.13 14.24 -24.50
N LYS A 307 -9.96 13.73 -24.10
CA LYS A 307 -9.41 12.49 -24.66
C LYS A 307 -10.31 11.30 -24.35
N TYR A 308 -10.77 11.16 -23.12
CA TYR A 308 -11.67 10.09 -22.72
C TYR A 308 -13.00 10.14 -23.49
N GLU A 309 -13.58 11.32 -23.69
CA GLU A 309 -14.78 11.51 -24.51
C GLU A 309 -14.54 11.15 -25.98
N ALA A 310 -13.38 11.48 -26.54
CA ALA A 310 -13.00 11.07 -27.89
C ALA A 310 -12.84 9.55 -27.98
N ASP A 311 -12.14 8.92 -27.02
CA ASP A 311 -11.97 7.47 -26.93
C ASP A 311 -13.33 6.76 -26.83
N ARG A 312 -14.26 7.28 -26.02
CA ARG A 312 -15.64 6.76 -25.92
C ARG A 312 -16.37 6.82 -27.27
N ARG A 313 -16.26 7.91 -28.02
CA ARG A 313 -16.86 8.03 -29.36
C ARG A 313 -16.34 6.97 -30.32
N ILE A 314 -15.02 6.69 -30.29
CA ILE A 314 -14.44 5.61 -31.10
C ILE A 314 -15.05 4.26 -30.74
N VAL A 315 -15.21 3.97 -29.44
CA VAL A 315 -15.87 2.72 -28.99
C VAL A 315 -17.35 2.67 -29.40
N GLU A 316 -18.08 3.79 -29.34
CA GLU A 316 -19.46 3.89 -29.83
C GLU A 316 -19.57 3.63 -31.34
N GLU A 317 -18.61 4.13 -32.13
CA GLU A 317 -18.53 3.85 -33.57
C GLU A 317 -18.24 2.38 -33.85
N ILE A 318 -17.29 1.77 -33.12
CA ILE A 318 -16.98 0.33 -33.21
C ILE A 318 -18.22 -0.50 -32.86
N LYS A 319 -18.89 -0.17 -31.76
CA LYS A 319 -20.13 -0.83 -31.33
C LYS A 319 -21.19 -0.76 -32.43
N THR A 320 -21.49 0.44 -32.90
CA THR A 320 -22.52 0.68 -33.93
C THR A 320 -22.21 -0.08 -35.22
N ARG A 321 -20.95 -0.10 -35.65
CA ARG A 321 -20.52 -0.85 -36.84
C ARG A 321 -20.63 -2.36 -36.64
N ALA A 322 -20.32 -2.86 -35.45
CA ALA A 322 -20.45 -4.28 -35.11
C ALA A 322 -21.92 -4.73 -35.07
N GLU A 323 -22.81 -3.90 -34.49
CA GLU A 323 -24.26 -4.14 -34.43
C GLU A 323 -24.87 -4.12 -35.84
N ASN A 324 -24.63 -3.05 -36.61
CA ASN A 324 -25.16 -2.92 -37.97
C ASN A 324 -24.59 -3.98 -38.94
N GLY A 325 -23.35 -4.41 -38.69
CA GLY A 325 -22.69 -5.43 -39.51
C GLY A 325 -23.21 -6.85 -39.28
N GLY A 326 -23.88 -7.13 -38.16
CA GLY A 326 -24.50 -8.42 -37.83
C GLY A 326 -23.54 -9.61 -37.58
N LEU A 327 -22.31 -9.57 -38.12
CA LEU A 327 -21.32 -10.65 -38.03
C LEU A 327 -20.45 -10.59 -36.78
N GLN A 328 -20.45 -9.51 -36.01
CA GLN A 328 -19.57 -9.34 -34.84
C GLN A 328 -20.33 -9.03 -33.53
N PRO A 329 -21.37 -9.81 -33.14
CA PRO A 329 -22.10 -9.54 -31.89
C PRO A 329 -21.23 -9.58 -30.62
N ARG A 330 -20.15 -10.38 -30.58
CA ARG A 330 -19.19 -10.37 -29.46
C ARG A 330 -18.47 -9.03 -29.31
N LEU A 331 -18.04 -8.44 -30.42
CA LEU A 331 -17.41 -7.12 -30.43
C LEU A 331 -18.39 -6.05 -29.95
N ALA A 332 -19.65 -6.11 -30.38
CA ALA A 332 -20.70 -5.19 -29.93
C ALA A 332 -20.95 -5.28 -28.41
N ARG A 333 -21.03 -6.49 -27.84
CA ARG A 333 -21.20 -6.69 -26.39
C ARG A 333 -19.96 -6.26 -25.59
N ALA A 334 -18.76 -6.55 -26.10
CA ALA A 334 -17.51 -6.12 -25.47
C ALA A 334 -17.40 -4.58 -25.45
N ALA A 335 -17.73 -3.93 -26.56
CA ALA A 335 -17.79 -2.46 -26.64
C ALA A 335 -18.84 -1.87 -25.69
N THR A 336 -20.02 -2.49 -25.60
CA THR A 336 -21.07 -2.10 -24.64
C THR A 336 -20.59 -2.21 -23.20
N THR A 337 -19.91 -3.30 -22.86
CA THR A 337 -19.32 -3.50 -21.53
C THR A 337 -18.26 -2.43 -21.23
N ALA A 338 -17.37 -2.15 -22.18
CA ALA A 338 -16.37 -1.10 -22.03
C ALA A 338 -16.98 0.29 -21.81
N LEU A 339 -18.05 0.63 -22.56
CA LEU A 339 -18.76 1.91 -22.43
C LEU A 339 -19.52 2.06 -21.10
N SER A 340 -19.94 0.95 -20.49
CA SER A 340 -20.55 0.92 -19.15
C SER A 340 -19.53 1.05 -18.02
N GLY A 341 -18.25 0.85 -18.32
CA GLY A 341 -17.13 1.00 -17.39
C GLY A 341 -16.56 2.43 -17.33
N GLY A 342 -15.37 2.56 -16.76
CA GLY A 342 -14.61 3.80 -16.66
C GLY A 342 -13.50 3.93 -17.71
N VAL A 343 -12.58 4.86 -17.47
CA VAL A 343 -11.46 5.19 -18.37
C VAL A 343 -10.62 3.96 -18.72
N ASP A 344 -10.26 3.16 -17.72
CA ASP A 344 -9.40 1.99 -17.91
C ASP A 344 -10.05 0.92 -18.79
N GLN A 345 -11.36 0.71 -18.67
CA GLN A 345 -12.09 -0.27 -19.50
C GLN A 345 -12.18 0.19 -20.96
N VAL A 346 -12.45 1.49 -21.20
CA VAL A 346 -12.47 2.05 -22.56
C VAL A 346 -11.08 1.95 -23.20
N GLN A 347 -10.04 2.34 -22.48
CA GLN A 347 -8.66 2.26 -22.99
C GLN A 347 -8.19 0.82 -23.18
N GLY A 348 -8.50 -0.08 -22.25
CA GLY A 348 -8.17 -1.51 -22.37
C GLY A 348 -8.87 -2.18 -23.56
N PHE A 349 -10.12 -1.82 -23.81
CA PHE A 349 -10.86 -2.27 -25.01
C PHE A 349 -10.21 -1.78 -26.29
N LEU A 350 -9.88 -0.48 -26.38
CA LEU A 350 -9.24 0.09 -27.57
C LEU A 350 -7.84 -0.49 -27.81
N ALA A 351 -7.07 -0.75 -26.76
CA ALA A 351 -5.72 -1.28 -26.88
C ALA A 351 -5.71 -2.74 -27.35
N ASN A 352 -6.48 -3.61 -26.69
CA ASN A 352 -6.41 -5.06 -26.91
C ASN A 352 -7.79 -5.71 -27.01
N GLY A 353 -8.74 -5.31 -26.16
CA GLY A 353 -10.01 -6.04 -26.00
C GLY A 353 -10.84 -6.15 -27.29
N GLN A 354 -10.79 -5.15 -28.17
CA GLN A 354 -11.49 -5.20 -29.45
C GLN A 354 -10.94 -6.29 -30.40
N TYR A 355 -9.66 -6.65 -30.28
CA TYR A 355 -8.99 -7.62 -31.14
C TYR A 355 -9.14 -9.06 -30.62
N GLU A 356 -9.29 -9.22 -29.30
CA GLU A 356 -9.47 -10.52 -28.64
C GLU A 356 -10.86 -11.13 -28.89
N VAL A 357 -11.84 -10.32 -29.26
CA VAL A 357 -13.26 -10.72 -29.41
C VAL A 357 -13.74 -10.80 -30.86
N LEU A 358 -12.81 -10.87 -31.82
CA LEU A 358 -13.12 -10.94 -33.26
C LEU A 358 -13.54 -12.33 -33.75
N THR A 359 -13.54 -13.34 -32.88
CA THR A 359 -13.89 -14.71 -33.26
C THR A 359 -15.39 -14.99 -33.11
N GLN A 360 -15.97 -15.66 -34.11
CA GLN A 360 -17.36 -16.09 -34.11
C GLN A 360 -17.52 -17.41 -34.87
N SER A 361 -18.68 -18.04 -34.72
CA SER A 361 -19.08 -19.18 -35.55
C SER A 361 -20.37 -18.89 -36.31
N LEU A 362 -20.52 -19.54 -37.46
CA LEU A 362 -21.71 -19.45 -38.30
C LEU A 362 -22.46 -20.78 -38.24
N SER A 363 -23.73 -20.76 -37.89
CA SER A 363 -24.55 -21.96 -37.78
C SER A 363 -25.79 -21.92 -38.66
N ARG A 364 -26.33 -23.11 -38.95
CA ARG A 364 -27.52 -23.31 -39.78
C ARG A 364 -28.22 -24.62 -39.44
N THR A 365 -29.54 -24.70 -39.63
CA THR A 365 -30.29 -25.95 -39.55
C THR A 365 -30.24 -26.75 -40.85
N THR A 366 -30.60 -28.03 -40.81
CA THR A 366 -30.77 -28.82 -42.04
C THR A 366 -32.00 -28.36 -42.85
N LEU A 367 -31.87 -28.37 -44.18
CA LEU A 367 -32.90 -27.88 -45.13
C LEU A 367 -34.26 -28.62 -45.03
N ASN A 368 -34.27 -29.87 -44.57
CA ASN A 368 -35.44 -30.76 -44.64
C ASN A 368 -35.91 -31.28 -43.27
N GLY A 369 -35.32 -30.81 -42.16
CA GLY A 369 -35.65 -31.33 -40.82
C GLY A 369 -35.42 -30.35 -39.67
N ASN A 370 -35.09 -29.09 -39.97
CA ASN A 370 -34.78 -28.05 -38.98
C ASN A 370 -33.83 -28.53 -37.85
N ILE A 371 -32.84 -29.38 -38.19
CA ILE A 371 -31.93 -29.92 -37.19
C ILE A 371 -30.85 -28.88 -36.89
N ALA A 372 -30.85 -28.35 -35.66
CA ALA A 372 -29.89 -27.38 -35.14
C ALA A 372 -28.51 -28.00 -34.83
N GLY A 373 -27.52 -27.15 -34.54
CA GLY A 373 -26.16 -27.57 -34.19
C GLY A 373 -25.25 -27.92 -35.37
N HIS A 374 -25.56 -27.45 -36.59
CA HIS A 374 -24.63 -27.53 -37.72
C HIS A 374 -23.91 -26.19 -37.91
N TYR A 375 -22.59 -26.26 -38.06
CA TYR A 375 -21.73 -25.08 -38.15
C TYR A 375 -20.91 -25.09 -39.43
N LEU A 376 -20.60 -23.91 -39.96
CA LEU A 376 -19.67 -23.72 -41.05
C LEU A 376 -18.25 -24.05 -40.58
N ARG A 377 -17.69 -25.15 -41.09
CA ARG A 377 -16.42 -25.74 -40.65
C ARG A 377 -15.40 -25.83 -41.78
N ASP A 378 -14.14 -25.53 -41.45
CA ASP A 378 -12.96 -25.79 -42.26
C ASP A 378 -12.46 -27.23 -42.02
N ALA A 379 -13.03 -28.19 -42.76
CA ALA A 379 -12.72 -29.61 -42.60
C ALA A 379 -11.71 -30.08 -43.67
N SER A 380 -10.42 -30.15 -43.31
CA SER A 380 -9.36 -30.84 -44.08
C SER A 380 -9.38 -30.58 -45.59
N GLY A 381 -9.56 -29.33 -46.01
CA GLY A 381 -9.53 -28.92 -47.43
C GLY A 381 -10.90 -28.74 -48.09
N ALA A 382 -12.00 -28.99 -47.37
CA ALA A 382 -13.35 -28.69 -47.81
C ALA A 382 -14.09 -27.83 -46.78
N LEU A 383 -14.94 -26.92 -47.26
CA LEU A 383 -15.82 -26.12 -46.42
C LEU A 383 -17.15 -26.87 -46.27
N VAL A 384 -17.51 -27.24 -45.04
CA VAL A 384 -18.68 -28.09 -44.75
C VAL A 384 -19.61 -27.44 -43.72
N VAL A 385 -20.86 -27.91 -43.67
CA VAL A 385 -21.88 -27.44 -42.72
C VAL A 385 -22.46 -28.64 -41.98
N LYS A 386 -21.81 -29.01 -40.88
CA LYS A 386 -22.08 -30.24 -40.11
C LYS A 386 -21.92 -30.01 -38.60
N PRO A 387 -22.53 -30.87 -37.75
CA PRO A 387 -22.13 -30.96 -36.35
C PRO A 387 -20.69 -31.45 -36.24
N GLY A 388 -20.09 -31.30 -35.07
CA GLY A 388 -18.82 -31.94 -34.76
C GLY A 388 -18.96 -33.43 -34.47
N SER A 389 -17.85 -34.02 -34.03
CA SER A 389 -17.75 -35.36 -33.51
C SER A 389 -18.64 -35.54 -32.28
N PRO A 390 -19.33 -36.70 -32.18
CA PRO A 390 -19.98 -37.11 -30.94
C PRO A 390 -18.96 -37.14 -29.77
N THR A 391 -17.75 -37.61 -30.01
CA THR A 391 -16.66 -37.56 -29.02
C THR A 391 -15.64 -36.49 -29.39
N PRO A 392 -15.84 -35.22 -28.99
CA PRO A 392 -14.98 -34.14 -29.45
C PRO A 392 -13.57 -34.23 -28.89
N ALA A 393 -12.59 -33.96 -29.75
CA ALA A 393 -11.22 -33.69 -29.32
C ALA A 393 -11.13 -32.33 -28.60
N PRO A 394 -10.10 -32.06 -27.77
CA PRO A 394 -9.98 -30.80 -27.04
C PRO A 394 -9.97 -29.53 -27.90
N ASP A 395 -9.52 -29.64 -29.15
CA ASP A 395 -9.43 -28.56 -30.14
C ASP A 395 -10.63 -28.52 -31.11
N GLU A 396 -11.59 -29.43 -30.95
CA GLU A 396 -12.76 -29.48 -31.82
C GLU A 396 -13.70 -28.29 -31.57
N GLY A 397 -14.18 -27.68 -32.66
CA GLY A 397 -14.93 -26.43 -32.63
C GLY A 397 -14.07 -25.24 -33.09
N LEU A 398 -12.74 -25.33 -33.00
CA LEU A 398 -11.84 -24.33 -33.62
C LEU A 398 -11.95 -24.36 -35.15
N ASP A 399 -12.21 -25.52 -35.73
CA ASP A 399 -12.49 -25.70 -37.16
C ASP A 399 -13.79 -25.00 -37.60
N ALA A 400 -14.72 -24.75 -36.66
CA ALA A 400 -15.95 -23.97 -36.88
C ALA A 400 -15.80 -22.48 -36.53
N THR A 401 -14.61 -22.05 -36.09
CA THR A 401 -14.37 -20.69 -35.57
C THR A 401 -13.68 -19.83 -36.61
N TRP A 402 -14.20 -18.62 -36.80
CA TRP A 402 -13.74 -17.65 -37.78
C TRP A 402 -13.32 -16.36 -37.09
N ARG A 403 -12.12 -15.87 -37.37
CA ARG A 403 -11.71 -14.50 -37.04
C ARG A 403 -12.30 -13.56 -38.07
N ILE A 404 -13.21 -12.69 -37.63
CA ILE A 404 -13.96 -11.78 -38.49
C ILE A 404 -13.34 -10.39 -38.38
N GLY A 405 -12.59 -10.00 -39.41
CA GLY A 405 -11.94 -8.70 -39.51
C GLY A 405 -12.57 -7.81 -40.60
N PRO A 406 -12.05 -6.57 -40.77
CA PRO A 406 -12.38 -5.74 -41.93
C PRO A 406 -12.18 -6.51 -43.24
N GLY A 407 -13.03 -6.27 -44.23
CA GLY A 407 -12.91 -6.93 -45.54
C GLY A 407 -11.62 -6.55 -46.25
N LEU A 408 -10.94 -7.54 -46.84
CA LEU A 408 -9.64 -7.34 -47.53
C LEU A 408 -9.74 -6.37 -48.72
N ALA A 409 -10.89 -6.29 -49.40
CA ALA A 409 -11.14 -5.34 -50.49
C ALA A 409 -12.01 -4.14 -50.08
N ASN A 410 -12.79 -4.26 -49.01
CA ASN A 410 -13.66 -3.19 -48.51
C ASN A 410 -13.81 -3.28 -46.99
N ALA A 411 -13.35 -2.25 -46.28
CA ALA A 411 -13.37 -2.18 -44.82
C ALA A 411 -14.79 -2.12 -44.21
N ASP A 412 -15.80 -1.70 -44.98
CA ASP A 412 -17.20 -1.72 -44.53
C ASP A 412 -17.78 -3.14 -44.50
N CYS A 413 -17.22 -4.05 -45.30
CA CYS A 413 -17.55 -5.47 -45.33
C CYS A 413 -16.60 -6.29 -44.43
N ARG A 414 -16.68 -7.61 -44.47
CA ARG A 414 -15.91 -8.51 -43.59
C ARG A 414 -15.17 -9.59 -44.36
N SER A 415 -14.02 -9.98 -43.82
CA SER A 415 -13.30 -11.19 -44.23
C SER A 415 -13.24 -12.14 -43.05
N LEU A 416 -13.44 -13.42 -43.32
CA LEU A 416 -13.49 -14.48 -42.32
C LEU A 416 -12.24 -15.34 -42.47
N GLU A 417 -11.31 -15.19 -41.54
CA GLU A 417 -10.09 -15.99 -41.48
C GLU A 417 -10.31 -17.24 -40.62
N SER A 418 -9.76 -18.38 -41.02
CA SER A 418 -9.81 -19.63 -40.26
C SER A 418 -9.05 -19.48 -38.93
N ALA A 419 -9.67 -19.88 -37.81
CA ALA A 419 -9.00 -19.83 -36.51
C ALA A 419 -7.83 -20.83 -36.39
N THR A 420 -7.84 -21.91 -37.18
CA THR A 420 -6.81 -22.96 -37.16
C THR A 420 -5.71 -22.74 -38.20
N LYS A 421 -5.95 -21.91 -39.22
CA LYS A 421 -5.02 -21.66 -40.32
C LYS A 421 -4.81 -20.16 -40.55
N PRO A 422 -3.73 -19.58 -40.03
CA PRO A 422 -3.39 -18.18 -40.29
C PRO A 422 -3.30 -17.88 -41.79
N ASN A 423 -3.70 -16.68 -42.17
CA ASN A 423 -3.75 -16.17 -43.55
C ASN A 423 -4.64 -16.98 -44.51
N HIS A 424 -5.51 -17.85 -44.00
CA HIS A 424 -6.49 -18.58 -44.80
C HIS A 424 -7.89 -18.03 -44.60
N TYR A 425 -8.54 -17.66 -45.70
CA TYR A 425 -9.82 -16.96 -45.66
C TYR A 425 -10.92 -17.77 -46.33
N LEU A 426 -12.15 -17.59 -45.85
CA LEU A 426 -13.35 -17.95 -46.58
C LEU A 426 -13.39 -17.13 -47.87
N VAL A 427 -13.35 -17.82 -49.01
CA VAL A 427 -13.18 -17.19 -50.32
C VAL A 427 -14.08 -17.84 -51.35
N ARG A 428 -14.57 -17.04 -52.29
CA ARG A 428 -15.17 -17.54 -53.53
C ARG A 428 -14.07 -17.90 -54.52
N TYR A 429 -14.17 -19.02 -55.20
CA TYR A 429 -13.23 -19.34 -56.27
C TYR A 429 -13.91 -20.15 -57.37
N HIS A 430 -13.41 -20.04 -58.59
CA HIS A 430 -13.86 -20.86 -59.70
C HIS A 430 -13.04 -22.16 -59.73
N ASP A 431 -13.69 -23.32 -59.72
CA ASP A 431 -13.02 -24.63 -59.72
C ASP A 431 -12.73 -25.18 -61.14
N GLY A 432 -13.07 -24.39 -62.18
CA GLY A 432 -13.02 -24.78 -63.59
C GLY A 432 -14.39 -25.12 -64.17
N GLN A 433 -15.42 -25.28 -63.34
CA GLN A 433 -16.80 -25.56 -63.76
C GLN A 433 -17.80 -24.54 -63.22
N LYS A 434 -17.66 -24.12 -61.97
CA LYS A 434 -18.57 -23.19 -61.30
C LYS A 434 -17.86 -22.43 -60.18
N ILE A 435 -18.50 -21.37 -59.69
CA ILE A 435 -18.06 -20.68 -58.48
C ILE A 435 -18.39 -21.56 -57.27
N ARG A 436 -17.42 -21.72 -56.37
CA ARG A 436 -17.52 -22.42 -55.08
C ARG A 436 -17.09 -21.53 -53.93
N ALA A 437 -17.42 -21.94 -52.71
CA ALA A 437 -16.84 -21.41 -51.49
C ALA A 437 -15.77 -22.38 -50.96
N GLY A 438 -14.71 -21.84 -50.36
CA GLY A 438 -13.65 -22.65 -49.74
C GLY A 438 -12.77 -21.83 -48.81
N VAL A 439 -11.77 -22.49 -48.24
CA VAL A 439 -10.77 -21.87 -47.36
C VAL A 439 -9.43 -21.91 -48.05
N ARG A 440 -8.85 -20.75 -48.38
CA ARG A 440 -7.60 -20.68 -49.16
C ARG A 440 -6.64 -19.64 -48.57
N PRO A 441 -5.32 -19.87 -48.67
CA PRO A 441 -4.33 -18.87 -48.29
C PRO A 441 -4.46 -17.63 -49.18
N THR A 442 -4.25 -16.45 -48.61
CA THR A 442 -4.14 -15.22 -49.41
C THR A 442 -2.92 -15.26 -50.31
N ASP A 443 -3.10 -14.83 -51.56
CA ASP A 443 -2.03 -14.62 -52.54
C ASP A 443 -1.65 -13.13 -52.69
N GLY A 444 -2.24 -12.26 -51.87
CA GLY A 444 -2.03 -10.81 -51.88
C GLY A 444 -2.64 -10.09 -53.10
N THR A 445 -3.36 -10.79 -53.98
CA THR A 445 -3.95 -10.17 -55.17
C THR A 445 -5.25 -9.42 -54.84
N ASN A 446 -5.58 -8.42 -55.65
CA ASN A 446 -6.86 -7.73 -55.56
C ASN A 446 -8.02 -8.70 -55.84
N ASP A 447 -7.83 -9.66 -56.74
CA ASP A 447 -8.86 -10.63 -57.11
C ASP A 447 -9.17 -11.58 -55.94
N PHE A 448 -8.14 -12.06 -55.23
CA PHE A 448 -8.35 -12.77 -53.97
C PHE A 448 -9.05 -11.90 -52.93
N SER A 449 -8.59 -10.65 -52.74
CA SER A 449 -9.13 -9.74 -51.74
C SER A 449 -10.62 -9.47 -51.97
N TRP A 450 -11.04 -9.27 -53.23
CA TRP A 450 -12.45 -9.14 -53.61
C TRP A 450 -13.25 -10.41 -53.33
N ASN A 451 -12.71 -11.57 -53.67
CA ASN A 451 -13.40 -12.85 -53.48
C ASN A 451 -13.44 -13.32 -52.02
N ALA A 452 -12.55 -12.81 -51.17
CA ALA A 452 -12.49 -13.08 -49.73
C ALA A 452 -13.24 -12.02 -48.90
N THR A 453 -13.86 -11.03 -49.55
CA THR A 453 -14.65 -9.98 -48.90
C THR A 453 -16.14 -10.30 -49.01
N TRP A 454 -16.81 -10.32 -47.86
CA TRP A 454 -18.22 -10.67 -47.71
C TRP A 454 -18.98 -9.55 -47.00
N CYS A 455 -20.09 -9.12 -47.59
CA CYS A 455 -20.94 -8.07 -47.06
C CYS A 455 -22.26 -8.67 -46.56
N VAL A 456 -22.80 -8.14 -45.47
CA VAL A 456 -24.16 -8.51 -45.05
C VAL A 456 -25.17 -7.73 -45.89
N ASP A 457 -26.12 -8.43 -46.53
CA ASP A 457 -27.22 -7.79 -47.26
C ASP A 457 -28.40 -7.53 -46.32
N THR A 458 -28.48 -6.30 -45.83
CA THR A 458 -29.49 -5.86 -44.86
C THR A 458 -30.87 -5.60 -45.47
N ARG A 459 -31.00 -5.64 -46.80
CA ARG A 459 -32.29 -5.42 -47.49
C ARG A 459 -33.21 -6.64 -47.45
N LEU A 460 -32.68 -7.81 -47.08
CA LEU A 460 -33.42 -9.05 -47.04
C LEU A 460 -33.92 -9.31 -45.62
N PRO A 461 -35.23 -9.46 -45.41
CA PRO A 461 -35.76 -9.84 -44.11
C PRO A 461 -35.38 -11.29 -43.83
N SER A 462 -34.50 -11.53 -42.86
CA SER A 462 -34.19 -12.89 -42.40
C SER A 462 -34.02 -12.94 -40.89
N ALA A 463 -34.41 -14.07 -40.30
CA ALA A 463 -34.11 -14.44 -38.91
C ALA A 463 -32.62 -14.77 -38.74
N GLY A 464 -31.71 -13.98 -39.30
CA GLY A 464 -30.28 -14.29 -39.45
C GLY A 464 -29.56 -13.27 -40.33
N VAL A 465 -28.25 -13.47 -40.52
CA VAL A 465 -27.44 -12.64 -41.43
C VAL A 465 -27.35 -13.29 -42.82
N THR A 466 -27.67 -12.52 -43.84
CA THR A 466 -27.50 -12.94 -45.23
C THR A 466 -26.14 -12.45 -45.73
N ILE A 467 -25.22 -13.38 -46.03
CA ILE A 467 -23.82 -13.07 -46.33
C ILE A 467 -23.60 -13.16 -47.84
N ARG A 468 -23.19 -12.05 -48.46
CA ARG A 468 -23.00 -11.90 -49.90
C ARG A 468 -21.55 -11.63 -50.26
N GLY A 469 -21.01 -12.37 -51.23
CA GLY A 469 -19.74 -12.05 -51.87
C GLY A 469 -20.01 -11.77 -53.34
N GLY A 470 -19.73 -10.56 -53.82
CA GLY A 470 -20.10 -10.12 -55.17
C GLY A 470 -21.61 -10.28 -55.45
N ALA A 471 -21.97 -11.02 -56.51
CA ALA A 471 -23.35 -11.29 -56.86
C ALA A 471 -23.98 -12.48 -56.09
N ASP A 472 -23.15 -13.32 -55.47
CA ASP A 472 -23.56 -14.61 -54.90
C ASP A 472 -23.69 -14.57 -53.37
N TYR A 473 -24.50 -15.47 -52.80
CA TYR A 473 -24.67 -15.61 -51.36
C TYR A 473 -24.03 -16.89 -50.85
N LEU A 474 -23.40 -16.82 -49.66
CA LEU A 474 -22.91 -18.00 -48.97
C LEU A 474 -24.09 -18.91 -48.61
N ARG A 475 -24.06 -20.18 -49.04
CA ARG A 475 -25.16 -21.12 -48.83
C ARG A 475 -24.69 -22.47 -48.29
N ARG A 476 -25.61 -23.19 -47.66
CA ARG A 476 -25.46 -24.61 -47.38
C ARG A 476 -26.04 -25.43 -48.55
N GLU A 477 -25.26 -26.37 -49.05
CA GLU A 477 -25.69 -27.33 -50.06
C GLU A 477 -26.50 -28.48 -49.43
N THR A 478 -27.27 -29.21 -50.24
CA THR A 478 -28.08 -30.34 -49.77
C THR A 478 -27.24 -31.49 -49.23
N ASP A 479 -26.04 -31.70 -49.79
CA ASP A 479 -25.05 -32.70 -49.36
C ASP A 479 -24.28 -32.32 -48.07
N GLY A 480 -24.58 -31.15 -47.49
CA GLY A 480 -23.92 -30.64 -46.28
C GLY A 480 -22.55 -30.00 -46.53
N THR A 481 -22.17 -29.75 -47.78
CA THR A 481 -21.06 -28.84 -48.11
C THR A 481 -21.53 -27.37 -48.04
N ALA A 482 -20.59 -26.45 -47.98
CA ALA A 482 -20.85 -25.03 -48.16
C ALA A 482 -20.52 -24.61 -49.60
N GLY A 483 -21.32 -23.70 -50.14
CA GLY A 483 -21.20 -23.21 -51.51
C GLY A 483 -21.62 -21.76 -51.64
N VAL A 484 -21.78 -21.33 -52.88
CA VAL A 484 -22.36 -20.03 -53.21
C VAL A 484 -23.56 -20.20 -54.15
N GLY A 485 -24.57 -19.35 -54.01
CA GLY A 485 -25.74 -19.40 -54.88
C GLY A 485 -26.87 -18.49 -54.43
N GLN A 486 -28.11 -19.00 -54.48
CA GLN A 486 -29.31 -18.28 -54.05
C GLN A 486 -29.23 -17.79 -52.59
N VAL A 487 -30.02 -16.75 -52.29
CA VAL A 487 -30.12 -16.12 -50.97
C VAL A 487 -30.25 -17.16 -49.86
N TYR A 488 -29.43 -17.00 -48.84
CA TYR A 488 -29.40 -17.86 -47.67
C TYR A 488 -28.98 -17.06 -46.45
N TYR A 489 -29.52 -17.40 -45.28
CA TYR A 489 -29.17 -16.74 -44.02
C TYR A 489 -28.43 -17.68 -43.09
N TRP A 490 -27.64 -17.08 -42.20
CA TRP A 490 -26.80 -17.75 -41.22
C TRP A 490 -27.07 -17.19 -39.83
N TRP A 491 -26.91 -18.01 -38.81
CA TRP A 491 -26.90 -17.53 -37.43
C TRP A 491 -25.48 -17.32 -36.98
N VAL A 492 -25.23 -16.17 -36.35
CA VAL A 492 -23.91 -15.84 -35.78
C VAL A 492 -23.94 -16.23 -34.31
N THR A 493 -23.13 -17.21 -33.95
CA THR A 493 -23.08 -17.79 -32.61
C THR A 493 -21.71 -17.54 -31.98
N GLU A 494 -21.61 -17.84 -30.68
CA GLU A 494 -20.32 -17.83 -29.98
C GLU A 494 -19.28 -18.71 -30.69
N PRO A 495 -17.98 -18.36 -30.62
CA PRO A 495 -16.89 -19.15 -31.17
C PRO A 495 -16.72 -20.45 -30.40
N ASN A 496 -16.01 -21.39 -31.01
CA ASN A 496 -15.77 -22.73 -30.49
C ASN A 496 -17.07 -23.45 -30.07
N PRO A 497 -18.02 -23.62 -31.00
CA PRO A 497 -19.32 -24.17 -30.69
C PRO A 497 -19.20 -25.61 -30.18
N ASP A 498 -19.83 -25.86 -29.05
CA ASP A 498 -20.01 -27.22 -28.54
C ASP A 498 -20.95 -28.00 -29.47
N SER A 499 -20.53 -29.21 -29.81
CA SER A 499 -21.30 -30.14 -30.64
C SER A 499 -21.31 -31.56 -30.09
N THR A 500 -21.16 -31.69 -28.76
CA THR A 500 -21.37 -32.96 -28.06
C THR A 500 -22.77 -33.52 -28.33
N GLU A 501 -22.96 -34.80 -28.09
CA GLU A 501 -24.27 -35.43 -28.21
C GLU A 501 -25.28 -34.79 -27.27
N ILE A 502 -24.85 -34.37 -26.07
CA ILE A 502 -25.70 -33.66 -25.11
C ILE A 502 -26.21 -32.36 -25.73
N THR A 503 -25.31 -31.55 -26.30
CA THR A 503 -25.68 -30.28 -26.93
C THR A 503 -26.62 -30.49 -28.11
N LEU A 504 -26.33 -31.45 -28.98
CA LEU A 504 -27.17 -31.79 -30.13
C LEU A 504 -28.55 -32.32 -29.69
N ALA A 505 -28.61 -33.17 -28.66
CA ALA A 505 -29.87 -33.70 -28.16
C ALA A 505 -30.70 -32.62 -27.47
N TRP A 506 -30.08 -31.71 -26.71
CA TRP A 506 -30.78 -30.56 -26.14
C TRP A 506 -31.41 -29.71 -27.25
N LEU A 507 -30.62 -29.27 -28.24
CA LEU A 507 -31.09 -28.43 -29.33
C LEU A 507 -32.19 -29.06 -30.18
N ASN A 508 -32.18 -30.39 -30.36
CA ASN A 508 -33.04 -31.05 -31.35
C ASN A 508 -34.17 -31.89 -30.75
N LYS A 509 -33.94 -32.53 -29.59
CA LYS A 509 -34.92 -33.40 -28.94
C LYS A 509 -35.65 -32.68 -27.81
N TYR A 510 -34.96 -31.87 -27.02
CA TYR A 510 -35.52 -31.26 -25.81
C TYR A 510 -35.85 -29.77 -25.97
N LEU A 511 -35.45 -29.15 -27.09
CA LEU A 511 -35.77 -27.78 -27.47
C LEU A 511 -36.17 -27.70 -28.97
N PRO A 512 -37.21 -28.42 -29.41
CA PRO A 512 -37.56 -28.54 -30.84
C PRO A 512 -37.96 -27.21 -31.50
N ASP A 513 -38.37 -26.20 -30.71
CA ASP A 513 -38.70 -24.84 -31.17
C ASP A 513 -37.51 -23.88 -31.05
N TYR A 514 -36.26 -24.38 -31.17
CA TYR A 514 -35.06 -23.56 -31.06
C TYR A 514 -35.05 -22.43 -32.10
N ASP A 515 -35.18 -21.19 -31.61
CA ASP A 515 -34.90 -19.95 -32.32
C ASP A 515 -33.77 -19.21 -31.59
N PRO A 516 -32.60 -19.00 -32.22
CA PRO A 516 -31.47 -18.32 -31.58
C PRO A 516 -31.72 -16.85 -31.18
N TYR A 517 -32.83 -16.24 -31.60
CA TYR A 517 -33.19 -14.85 -31.25
C TYR A 517 -34.28 -14.74 -30.18
N VAL A 518 -34.88 -15.86 -29.78
CA VAL A 518 -35.83 -15.89 -28.67
C VAL A 518 -35.07 -16.33 -27.42
N PRO A 519 -35.26 -15.66 -26.26
CA PRO A 519 -34.73 -16.16 -25.00
C PRO A 519 -35.09 -17.64 -24.83
N LEU A 520 -34.06 -18.48 -24.67
CA LEU A 520 -34.29 -19.91 -24.59
C LEU A 520 -35.05 -20.22 -23.30
N SER A 521 -36.15 -20.96 -23.42
CA SER A 521 -36.91 -21.43 -22.26
C SER A 521 -36.07 -22.34 -21.35
N THR A 522 -35.06 -23.00 -21.92
CA THR A 522 -34.09 -23.82 -21.21
C THR A 522 -32.69 -23.54 -21.73
N GLU A 523 -31.70 -23.46 -20.86
CA GLU A 523 -30.30 -23.19 -21.22
C GLU A 523 -29.32 -24.00 -20.35
N PRO A 524 -28.10 -24.28 -20.83
CA PRO A 524 -27.05 -24.87 -20.00
C PRO A 524 -26.81 -24.03 -18.73
N ALA A 525 -26.81 -24.69 -17.57
CA ALA A 525 -26.44 -24.06 -16.30
C ALA A 525 -24.92 -23.94 -16.17
N ASP A 526 -24.20 -24.97 -16.62
CA ASP A 526 -22.75 -25.12 -16.47
C ASP A 526 -22.08 -25.77 -17.70
N ALA A 527 -20.74 -25.78 -17.69
CA ALA A 527 -19.96 -26.55 -18.66
C ALA A 527 -20.27 -28.05 -18.57
N GLU A 528 -20.12 -28.78 -19.68
CA GLU A 528 -20.29 -30.23 -19.70
C GLU A 528 -19.17 -30.89 -18.88
N GLN A 529 -19.55 -31.84 -18.04
CA GLN A 529 -18.65 -32.57 -17.17
C GLN A 529 -18.42 -33.96 -17.73
N VAL A 530 -17.18 -34.44 -17.63
CA VAL A 530 -16.78 -35.79 -18.05
C VAL A 530 -16.32 -36.57 -16.82
N ASP A 531 -16.94 -37.72 -16.58
CA ASP A 531 -16.61 -38.62 -15.47
C ASP A 531 -16.54 -40.07 -15.98
N GLY A 532 -15.32 -40.52 -16.24
CA GLY A 532 -15.06 -41.80 -16.91
C GLY A 532 -15.69 -41.83 -18.31
N GLY A 533 -16.51 -42.85 -18.57
CA GLY A 533 -17.23 -43.01 -19.85
C GLY A 533 -18.58 -42.29 -19.92
N VAL A 534 -18.88 -41.42 -18.96
CA VAL A 534 -20.15 -40.69 -18.85
C VAL A 534 -19.90 -39.20 -18.96
N ARG A 535 -20.76 -38.51 -19.72
CA ARG A 535 -20.82 -37.05 -19.75
C ARG A 535 -22.14 -36.58 -19.18
N LEU A 536 -22.13 -35.41 -18.55
CA LEU A 536 -23.34 -34.83 -17.96
C LEU A 536 -23.32 -33.30 -18.00
N ARG A 537 -24.50 -32.71 -18.11
CA ARG A 537 -24.66 -31.25 -18.05
C ARG A 537 -26.02 -30.89 -17.43
N ASP A 538 -25.99 -29.93 -16.53
CA ASP A 538 -27.17 -29.33 -15.93
C ASP A 538 -27.78 -28.26 -16.82
N PHE A 539 -29.11 -28.18 -16.80
CA PHE A 539 -29.90 -27.20 -17.51
C PHE A 539 -30.82 -26.48 -16.54
N ARG A 540 -31.04 -25.20 -16.82
CA ARG A 540 -31.96 -24.33 -16.09
C ARG A 540 -33.04 -23.80 -17.02
N GLU A 541 -34.20 -23.50 -16.46
CA GLU A 541 -35.34 -22.90 -17.15
C GLU A 541 -35.66 -21.54 -16.54
N ARG A 542 -36.17 -20.61 -17.35
CA ARG A 542 -36.57 -19.28 -16.86
C ARG A 542 -38.07 -19.25 -16.61
N ASP A 543 -38.48 -18.69 -15.48
CA ASP A 543 -39.88 -18.37 -15.21
C ASP A 543 -40.33 -17.13 -15.98
N ASP A 544 -41.62 -16.77 -15.85
CA ASP A 544 -42.23 -15.63 -16.52
C ASP A 544 -41.59 -14.29 -16.10
N GLU A 545 -40.97 -14.25 -14.92
CA GLU A 545 -40.20 -13.12 -14.40
C GLU A 545 -38.73 -13.10 -14.90
N GLY A 546 -38.30 -14.13 -15.64
CA GLY A 546 -36.97 -14.28 -16.20
C GLY A 546 -35.91 -14.81 -15.23
N VAL A 547 -36.32 -15.27 -14.04
CA VAL A 547 -35.45 -15.90 -13.03
C VAL A 547 -35.17 -17.34 -13.45
N ALA A 548 -33.89 -17.74 -13.43
CA ALA A 548 -33.48 -19.06 -13.86
C ALA A 548 -33.50 -20.06 -12.69
N HIS A 549 -34.19 -21.19 -12.87
CA HIS A 549 -34.35 -22.28 -11.93
C HIS A 549 -33.78 -23.59 -12.47
N PRO A 550 -33.24 -24.50 -11.64
CA PRO A 550 -32.79 -25.81 -12.11
C PRO A 550 -33.94 -26.60 -12.75
N ALA A 551 -33.72 -27.15 -13.94
CA ALA A 551 -34.77 -27.82 -14.72
C ALA A 551 -34.53 -29.33 -14.87
N PHE A 552 -33.38 -29.71 -15.40
CA PHE A 552 -33.03 -31.11 -15.64
C PHE A 552 -31.53 -31.29 -15.85
N ARG A 553 -31.06 -32.54 -15.75
CA ARG A 553 -29.73 -32.94 -16.16
C ARG A 553 -29.80 -33.87 -17.36
N LEU A 554 -28.97 -33.63 -18.37
CA LEU A 554 -28.72 -34.59 -19.44
C LEU A 554 -27.47 -35.41 -19.12
N TYR A 555 -27.54 -36.70 -19.37
CA TYR A 555 -26.43 -37.64 -19.32
C TYR A 555 -26.20 -38.23 -20.70
N TRP A 556 -24.95 -38.49 -21.05
CA TRP A 556 -24.57 -39.29 -22.21
C TRP A 556 -23.62 -40.41 -21.80
N SER A 557 -23.79 -41.57 -22.42
CA SER A 557 -22.77 -42.63 -22.45
C SER A 557 -22.79 -43.32 -23.81
N ALA A 558 -21.69 -43.97 -24.19
CA ALA A 558 -21.64 -44.74 -25.44
C ALA A 558 -22.68 -45.87 -25.49
N ALA A 559 -23.04 -46.44 -24.31
CA ALA A 559 -23.98 -47.55 -24.22
C ALA A 559 -25.45 -47.10 -24.29
N THR A 560 -25.78 -45.93 -23.73
CA THR A 560 -27.17 -45.49 -23.57
C THR A 560 -27.55 -44.29 -24.43
N GLY A 561 -26.58 -43.56 -24.99
CA GLY A 561 -26.82 -42.27 -25.64
C GLY A 561 -27.33 -41.22 -24.65
N VAL A 562 -27.93 -40.13 -25.14
CA VAL A 562 -28.40 -39.04 -24.28
C VAL A 562 -29.71 -39.38 -23.59
N ARG A 563 -29.76 -39.19 -22.27
CA ARG A 563 -30.95 -39.35 -21.44
C ARG A 563 -31.16 -38.18 -20.47
N ARG A 564 -32.42 -37.82 -20.24
CA ARG A 564 -32.83 -36.71 -19.37
C ARG A 564 -33.32 -37.22 -18.02
N LEU A 565 -32.89 -36.57 -16.94
CA LEU A 565 -33.49 -36.70 -15.61
C LEU A 565 -33.95 -35.31 -15.14
N ASN A 566 -35.24 -35.16 -14.86
CA ASN A 566 -35.82 -33.90 -14.39
C ASN A 566 -35.50 -33.60 -12.91
N VAL A 567 -35.45 -32.30 -12.61
CA VAL A 567 -35.47 -31.73 -11.25
C VAL A 567 -36.92 -31.49 -10.81
N GLY A 568 -37.17 -31.47 -9.51
CA GLY A 568 -38.46 -31.09 -8.94
C GLY A 568 -39.57 -32.14 -9.03
N ARG A 569 -40.69 -31.85 -8.37
CA ARG A 569 -41.91 -32.67 -8.44
C ARG A 569 -42.64 -32.33 -9.72
N GLY A 570 -42.63 -33.25 -10.70
CA GLY A 570 -43.36 -33.02 -11.93
C GLY A 570 -44.87 -32.88 -11.70
N THR A 571 -45.51 -31.92 -12.38
CA THR A 571 -46.94 -31.62 -12.23
C THR A 571 -47.86 -32.70 -12.80
N THR A 572 -47.42 -33.41 -13.83
CA THR A 572 -48.19 -34.49 -14.48
C THR A 572 -48.27 -35.76 -13.63
N CYS A 573 -47.22 -36.05 -12.84
CA CYS A 573 -47.10 -37.24 -12.00
C CYS A 573 -46.32 -36.84 -10.73
N PRO A 574 -47.03 -36.58 -9.61
CA PRO A 574 -46.44 -36.06 -8.40
C PRO A 574 -45.61 -37.15 -7.73
N ALA A 575 -44.29 -36.97 -7.74
CA ALA A 575 -43.34 -37.86 -7.11
C ALA A 575 -42.16 -37.04 -6.57
N PRO A 576 -41.42 -37.56 -5.57
CA PRO A 576 -40.14 -36.99 -5.15
C PRO A 576 -39.18 -36.84 -6.34
N GLU A 577 -38.23 -35.92 -6.22
CA GLU A 577 -37.27 -35.63 -7.27
C GLU A 577 -36.41 -36.87 -7.61
N LEU A 578 -36.54 -37.35 -8.84
CA LEU A 578 -35.86 -38.56 -9.28
C LEU A 578 -34.35 -38.35 -9.43
N LEU A 579 -33.92 -37.18 -9.92
CA LEU A 579 -32.50 -36.85 -10.06
C LEU A 579 -31.81 -36.81 -8.69
N GLU A 580 -32.39 -36.11 -7.72
CA GLU A 580 -31.88 -36.06 -6.35
C GLU A 580 -31.78 -37.46 -5.72
N ALA A 581 -32.82 -38.29 -5.89
CA ALA A 581 -32.80 -39.67 -5.40
C ALA A 581 -31.69 -40.50 -6.05
N TYR A 582 -31.54 -40.40 -7.37
CA TYR A 582 -30.48 -41.07 -8.11
C TYR A 582 -29.09 -40.64 -7.61
N LEU A 583 -28.87 -39.36 -7.36
CA LEU A 583 -27.61 -38.83 -6.82
C LEU A 583 -27.35 -39.32 -5.39
N ARG A 584 -28.37 -39.31 -4.51
CA ARG A 584 -28.30 -39.86 -3.14
C ARG A 584 -27.90 -41.34 -3.14
N LEU A 585 -28.35 -42.11 -4.13
CA LEU A 585 -28.05 -43.53 -4.30
C LEU A 585 -26.67 -43.78 -4.95
N GLY A 586 -25.85 -42.75 -5.12
CA GLY A 586 -24.48 -42.84 -5.67
C GLY A 586 -24.39 -42.58 -7.18
N GLY A 587 -25.48 -42.19 -7.84
CA GLY A 587 -25.52 -41.74 -9.23
C GLY A 587 -24.95 -42.78 -10.22
N HIS A 588 -24.29 -42.28 -11.28
CA HIS A 588 -23.79 -43.13 -12.36
C HIS A 588 -22.64 -44.03 -11.90
N LYS A 589 -21.98 -43.71 -10.79
CA LYS A 589 -20.91 -44.54 -10.21
C LYS A 589 -21.44 -45.80 -9.55
N ALA A 590 -22.65 -45.75 -8.99
CA ALA A 590 -23.27 -46.88 -8.29
C ALA A 590 -24.30 -47.62 -9.17
N LEU A 591 -25.14 -46.88 -9.90
CA LEU A 591 -26.28 -47.45 -10.64
C LEU A 591 -26.04 -47.50 -12.17
N GLY A 592 -24.95 -46.92 -12.65
CA GLY A 592 -24.65 -46.76 -14.07
C GLY A 592 -25.37 -45.55 -14.69
N ALA A 593 -24.96 -45.16 -15.90
CA ALA A 593 -25.58 -44.05 -16.62
C ALA A 593 -27.08 -44.31 -16.89
N PRO A 594 -27.93 -43.28 -16.97
CA PRO A 594 -29.34 -43.47 -17.29
C PRO A 594 -29.51 -44.15 -18.65
N ALA A 595 -30.39 -45.15 -18.69
CA ALA A 595 -30.74 -45.94 -19.87
C ALA A 595 -32.09 -45.51 -20.48
N SER A 596 -32.93 -44.85 -19.70
CA SER A 596 -34.18 -44.20 -20.12
C SER A 596 -34.21 -42.75 -19.65
N ASP A 597 -35.06 -41.95 -20.30
CA ASP A 597 -35.47 -40.68 -19.71
C ASP A 597 -36.31 -40.97 -18.45
N ASP A 598 -36.42 -40.02 -17.53
CA ASP A 598 -37.40 -40.14 -16.46
C ASP A 598 -38.82 -40.05 -17.01
N SER A 599 -39.71 -40.89 -16.50
CA SER A 599 -41.08 -41.00 -16.99
C SER A 599 -42.05 -41.30 -15.86
N CYS A 600 -43.32 -40.97 -16.09
CA CYS A 600 -44.39 -41.39 -15.20
C CYS A 600 -44.50 -42.91 -15.17
N THR A 601 -44.75 -43.48 -13.99
CA THR A 601 -45.24 -44.86 -13.91
C THR A 601 -46.59 -44.99 -14.62
N ALA A 602 -46.96 -46.21 -14.98
CA ALA A 602 -48.11 -46.41 -15.86
C ALA A 602 -49.46 -46.09 -15.18
N ASP A 603 -49.50 -46.06 -13.85
CA ASP A 603 -50.61 -45.60 -13.02
C ASP A 603 -50.58 -44.08 -12.72
N ARG A 604 -49.52 -43.37 -13.15
CA ARG A 604 -49.25 -41.95 -12.94
C ARG A 604 -49.10 -41.52 -11.46
N THR A 605 -48.91 -42.45 -10.54
CA THR A 605 -48.72 -42.13 -9.10
C THR A 605 -47.26 -41.94 -8.71
N GLY A 606 -46.34 -42.26 -9.61
CA GLY A 606 -44.91 -42.15 -9.39
C GLY A 606 -44.12 -41.79 -10.64
N ARG A 607 -42.81 -41.68 -10.46
CA ARG A 607 -41.81 -41.53 -11.53
C ARG A 607 -40.80 -42.65 -11.47
N TYR A 608 -40.23 -42.99 -12.61
CA TYR A 608 -39.13 -43.95 -12.67
C TYR A 608 -38.13 -43.59 -13.76
N ALA A 609 -36.92 -44.12 -13.61
CA ALA A 609 -35.96 -44.26 -14.70
C ALA A 609 -35.17 -45.57 -14.55
N HIS A 610 -34.65 -46.04 -15.67
CA HIS A 610 -33.78 -47.19 -15.73
C HIS A 610 -32.32 -46.75 -15.89
N PHE A 611 -31.40 -47.51 -15.30
CA PHE A 611 -29.97 -47.18 -15.25
C PHE A 611 -29.09 -48.39 -15.59
N GLY A 612 -27.91 -48.10 -16.11
CA GLY A 612 -26.93 -49.09 -16.55
C GLY A 612 -27.46 -49.96 -17.69
N ASN A 613 -27.07 -51.24 -17.69
CA ASN A 613 -27.59 -52.21 -18.65
C ASN A 613 -29.02 -52.63 -18.27
N ALA A 614 -30.00 -51.73 -18.47
CA ALA A 614 -31.38 -51.92 -18.03
C ALA A 614 -32.09 -53.17 -18.60
N GLY A 615 -31.61 -53.74 -19.71
CA GLY A 615 -32.09 -55.03 -20.25
C GLY A 615 -31.40 -56.26 -19.64
N SER A 616 -30.42 -56.08 -18.76
CA SER A 616 -29.61 -57.14 -18.14
C SER A 616 -30.05 -57.41 -16.70
N ALA A 617 -29.75 -58.61 -16.21
CA ALA A 617 -29.81 -58.98 -14.79
C ALA A 617 -28.81 -58.19 -13.92
N THR A 618 -28.10 -57.21 -14.47
CA THR A 618 -27.20 -56.27 -13.79
C THR A 618 -27.67 -54.81 -13.86
N GLY A 619 -28.83 -54.53 -14.47
CA GLY A 619 -29.39 -53.19 -14.54
C GLY A 619 -30.03 -52.72 -13.23
N ALA A 620 -30.26 -51.42 -13.10
CA ALA A 620 -30.94 -50.81 -11.96
C ALA A 620 -32.16 -49.99 -12.40
N SER A 621 -33.08 -49.76 -11.47
CA SER A 621 -34.19 -48.82 -11.67
C SER A 621 -34.52 -48.11 -10.38
N VAL A 622 -34.75 -46.81 -10.48
CA VAL A 622 -35.23 -46.01 -9.35
C VAL A 622 -36.69 -45.72 -9.61
N PHE A 623 -37.54 -46.05 -8.64
CA PHE A 623 -38.95 -45.70 -8.62
C PHE A 623 -39.19 -44.76 -7.45
N ALA A 624 -39.89 -43.66 -7.70
CA ALA A 624 -40.20 -42.62 -6.73
C ALA A 624 -41.72 -42.43 -6.65
N THR A 625 -42.26 -42.50 -5.44
CA THR A 625 -43.64 -42.10 -5.13
C THR A 625 -43.66 -41.24 -3.88
N ASP A 626 -44.71 -40.43 -3.70
CA ASP A 626 -44.85 -39.64 -2.46
C ASP A 626 -45.05 -40.50 -1.21
N ARG A 627 -45.63 -41.68 -1.37
CA ARG A 627 -45.97 -42.57 -0.27
C ARG A 627 -44.79 -43.40 0.20
N THR A 628 -44.01 -43.93 -0.74
CA THR A 628 -42.89 -44.81 -0.40
C THR A 628 -41.54 -44.10 -0.43
N GLY A 629 -41.43 -42.93 -1.07
CA GLY A 629 -40.15 -42.30 -1.35
C GLY A 629 -39.51 -42.87 -2.61
N ALA A 630 -38.23 -42.58 -2.81
CA ALA A 630 -37.48 -42.99 -3.99
C ALA A 630 -36.47 -44.10 -3.67
N HIS A 631 -36.60 -45.23 -4.35
CA HIS A 631 -35.85 -46.45 -4.05
C HIS A 631 -35.29 -47.11 -5.30
N ALA A 632 -34.05 -47.60 -5.18
CA ALA A 632 -33.42 -48.42 -6.20
C ALA A 632 -33.74 -49.91 -6.04
N VAL A 633 -34.07 -50.55 -7.16
CA VAL A 633 -34.15 -52.00 -7.29
C VAL A 633 -33.17 -52.41 -8.38
N SER A 634 -32.27 -53.35 -8.05
CA SER A 634 -31.16 -53.71 -8.92
C SER A 634 -31.11 -55.21 -9.21
N GLY A 635 -30.33 -55.55 -10.23
CA GLY A 635 -29.87 -56.91 -10.45
C GLY A 635 -30.98 -57.93 -10.77
N ALA A 636 -30.80 -59.16 -10.26
CA ALA A 636 -31.77 -60.24 -10.41
C ALA A 636 -33.11 -59.95 -9.71
N ILE A 637 -33.10 -59.19 -8.60
CA ILE A 637 -34.33 -58.77 -7.92
C ILE A 637 -35.17 -57.89 -8.84
N ARG A 638 -34.55 -56.90 -9.47
CA ARG A 638 -35.20 -56.05 -10.48
C ARG A 638 -35.75 -56.88 -11.63
N ALA A 639 -34.96 -57.81 -12.17
CA ALA A 639 -35.40 -58.66 -13.27
C ALA A 639 -36.64 -59.52 -12.90
N LYS A 640 -36.66 -60.05 -11.67
CA LYS A 640 -37.83 -60.78 -11.15
C LYS A 640 -39.04 -59.87 -11.00
N TRP A 641 -38.88 -58.70 -10.39
CA TRP A 641 -39.97 -57.73 -10.23
C TRP A 641 -40.52 -57.24 -11.59
N ALA A 642 -39.64 -56.98 -12.55
CA ALA A 642 -39.99 -56.65 -13.93
C ALA A 642 -40.86 -57.75 -14.58
N SER A 643 -40.46 -59.01 -14.43
CA SER A 643 -41.22 -60.16 -14.96
C SER A 643 -42.61 -60.32 -14.34
N MET A 644 -42.83 -59.75 -13.15
CA MET A 644 -44.10 -59.75 -12.44
C MET A 644 -44.99 -58.55 -12.80
N GLY A 645 -44.52 -57.64 -13.66
CA GLY A 645 -45.27 -56.45 -14.07
C GLY A 645 -44.94 -55.17 -13.30
N TRP A 646 -43.75 -55.08 -12.69
CA TRP A 646 -43.27 -53.87 -12.00
C TRP A 646 -44.23 -53.40 -10.89
N GLU A 647 -44.54 -52.10 -10.82
CA GLU A 647 -45.43 -51.51 -9.84
C GLU A 647 -46.86 -52.05 -9.91
N LYS A 648 -47.27 -52.63 -11.04
CA LYS A 648 -48.58 -53.27 -11.22
C LYS A 648 -48.62 -54.71 -10.70
N SER A 649 -47.48 -55.26 -10.28
CA SER A 649 -47.43 -56.58 -9.68
C SER A 649 -48.17 -56.59 -8.34
N THR A 650 -48.44 -57.79 -7.83
CA THR A 650 -49.01 -57.97 -6.48
C THR A 650 -48.13 -57.44 -5.36
N LEU A 651 -46.87 -57.07 -5.63
CA LEU A 651 -45.95 -56.51 -4.65
C LEU A 651 -46.07 -54.98 -4.51
N GLY A 652 -46.54 -54.27 -5.54
CA GLY A 652 -46.59 -52.81 -5.57
C GLY A 652 -45.20 -52.16 -5.75
N TYR A 653 -45.06 -50.94 -5.21
CA TYR A 653 -43.83 -50.15 -5.25
C TYR A 653 -42.77 -50.60 -4.25
N PRO A 654 -41.47 -50.34 -4.51
CA PRO A 654 -40.44 -50.53 -3.50
C PRO A 654 -40.63 -49.56 -2.32
N THR A 655 -40.35 -50.04 -1.11
CA THR A 655 -40.48 -49.31 0.17
C THR A 655 -39.15 -49.08 0.87
N GLY A 656 -38.06 -49.57 0.30
CA GLY A 656 -36.71 -49.47 0.85
C GLY A 656 -35.66 -49.80 -0.19
N ASP A 657 -34.45 -49.28 0.04
CA ASP A 657 -33.28 -49.62 -0.77
C ASP A 657 -32.84 -51.07 -0.48
N GLU A 658 -32.20 -51.70 -1.46
CA GLU A 658 -31.80 -53.10 -1.37
C GLU A 658 -30.77 -53.36 -0.27
N VAL A 659 -31.10 -54.21 0.71
CA VAL A 659 -30.25 -54.52 1.86
C VAL A 659 -29.54 -55.86 1.71
N ALA A 660 -28.34 -55.97 2.28
CA ALA A 660 -27.65 -57.23 2.39
C ALA A 660 -28.33 -58.13 3.43
N ILE A 661 -28.48 -59.42 3.11
CA ILE A 661 -28.96 -60.46 4.01
C ILE A 661 -27.97 -61.64 4.00
N PRO A 662 -27.96 -62.52 5.01
CA PRO A 662 -27.15 -63.73 4.95
C PRO A 662 -27.45 -64.52 3.67
N GLY A 663 -26.42 -64.78 2.87
CA GLY A 663 -26.55 -65.52 1.60
C GLY A 663 -27.01 -64.70 0.40
N GLY A 664 -27.26 -63.38 0.53
CA GLY A 664 -27.57 -62.56 -0.64
C GLY A 664 -28.16 -61.18 -0.33
N ARG A 665 -29.22 -60.78 -1.03
CA ARG A 665 -29.79 -59.42 -0.95
C ARG A 665 -31.31 -59.43 -0.91
N ARG A 666 -31.93 -58.37 -0.39
CA ARG A 666 -33.38 -58.24 -0.25
C ARG A 666 -33.85 -56.85 -0.64
N SER A 667 -34.94 -56.78 -1.38
CA SER A 667 -35.74 -55.55 -1.56
C SER A 667 -37.14 -55.75 -1.00
N THR A 668 -37.63 -54.76 -0.27
CA THR A 668 -39.00 -54.72 0.27
C THR A 668 -39.90 -53.89 -0.63
N PHE A 669 -41.14 -54.35 -0.75
CA PHE A 669 -42.21 -53.71 -1.51
C PHE A 669 -43.42 -53.53 -0.60
N GLU A 670 -44.43 -52.80 -1.05
CA GLU A 670 -45.63 -52.50 -0.25
C GLU A 670 -46.36 -53.73 0.27
N HIS A 671 -46.39 -54.78 -0.55
CA HIS A 671 -47.18 -55.99 -0.30
C HIS A 671 -46.29 -57.24 -0.38
N GLY A 672 -45.02 -57.12 0.03
CA GLY A 672 -44.12 -58.26 0.11
C GLY A 672 -42.64 -57.91 -0.01
N ARG A 673 -41.83 -58.90 -0.34
CA ARG A 673 -40.39 -58.75 -0.57
C ARG A 673 -39.89 -59.67 -1.67
N ILE A 674 -38.71 -59.37 -2.20
CA ILE A 674 -37.96 -60.28 -3.07
C ILE A 674 -36.58 -60.48 -2.45
N ASP A 675 -36.18 -61.74 -2.32
CA ASP A 675 -34.85 -62.11 -1.84
C ASP A 675 -34.05 -62.73 -2.99
N PHE A 676 -32.82 -62.27 -3.16
CA PHE A 676 -31.82 -62.84 -4.05
C PHE A 676 -30.86 -63.72 -3.26
N ASP A 677 -30.67 -64.94 -3.74
CA ASP A 677 -29.67 -65.88 -3.23
C ASP A 677 -28.41 -65.81 -4.12
N ALA A 678 -27.30 -65.42 -3.50
CA ALA A 678 -26.01 -65.26 -4.19
C ALA A 678 -25.37 -66.60 -4.58
N ALA A 679 -25.72 -67.71 -3.92
CA ALA A 679 -25.19 -69.03 -4.24
C ALA A 679 -25.85 -69.62 -5.50
N THR A 680 -27.16 -69.40 -5.65
CA THR A 680 -27.93 -69.94 -6.78
C THR A 680 -28.14 -68.92 -7.90
N GLY A 681 -27.98 -67.62 -7.62
CA GLY A 681 -28.29 -66.55 -8.56
C GLY A 681 -29.80 -66.32 -8.74
N VAL A 682 -30.65 -66.92 -7.88
CA VAL A 682 -32.11 -66.90 -8.04
C VAL A 682 -32.73 -65.80 -7.17
N ALA A 683 -33.67 -65.05 -7.75
CA ALA A 683 -34.52 -64.10 -7.03
C ALA A 683 -35.93 -64.67 -6.82
N THR A 684 -36.37 -64.78 -5.56
CA THR A 684 -37.67 -65.33 -5.18
C THR A 684 -38.55 -64.27 -4.53
N ALA A 685 -39.80 -64.16 -5.00
CA ALA A 685 -40.78 -63.22 -4.49
C ALA A 685 -41.62 -63.84 -3.38
N TYR A 686 -41.87 -63.07 -2.32
CA TYR A 686 -42.68 -63.43 -1.15
C TYR A 686 -43.76 -62.37 -0.95
N PRO A 687 -44.92 -62.48 -1.63
CA PRO A 687 -46.06 -61.60 -1.41
C PRO A 687 -46.63 -61.78 0.00
N THR A 688 -47.06 -60.71 0.65
CA THR A 688 -47.90 -60.78 1.85
C THR A 688 -49.33 -61.08 1.41
N THR A 689 -49.88 -62.21 1.83
CA THR A 689 -51.30 -62.53 1.61
C THR A 689 -52.15 -61.46 2.29
N SER A 690 -53.03 -60.83 1.51
CA SER A 690 -54.05 -59.88 1.97
C SER A 690 -55.02 -60.54 2.96
#